data_AF-A0A535I853-F1
#
_entry.id   AF-A0A535I853-F1
#
_cell.length_a   1.000
_cell.length_b   1.000
_cell.length_c   1.000
_cell.angle_alpha   90.00
_cell.angle_beta   90.00
_cell.angle_gamma   90.00
#
_symmetry.space_group_name_H-M   'P 1'
#
loop_
_entity.id
_entity.type
_entity.pdbx_description
1 polymer ?
#
loop_
_entity_poly.entity_id
_entity_poly.type
_entity_poly.pdbx_seq_one_letter_code
_entity_poly.pdbx_strand_id
1 'polypeptide(L)'
;MAHIRNRYLFCSDLLLLAVAPFAAYAIRFEGLAWNAADGHTASVYAAASLALKLALFLPFGMYGRLWRHAGVPDMAKIIQATTTSTVACATLGLFVLPTSGLTMLRVPISVVILDGFLTVVAVAAPRLLIRALATLQHSAQTTDRRALIVGAGAAGEMILRELRSNPQLGLAPVGFVDDDPRKQNSRLNDVPVLGPLSQIPGLIAQHDVEEIVIAMPTAPGRVVRTVVRAALDAGIPTRTVPALFEILSGRVSLSHLRKVEIQDLLRREPVRTDLGPVRTIVSGFPVLVTGAGGSIGSELARQLAHLGPSHLALLGNGENEIFDILSELRAAHPSLQLSPVIADVRDLPRLRSVFQRLRPHAVFHAAAHKHVPLMEENVADAITNNVLGTRNVVCCAAESETQHFVLISTDKAVRPTSVMGATKRVAEMVVQNAAVRHGRNFVSVRFGNVLGSRCSVVPIFLSQIHAGGPLTITHPEMRRYFMTIPEAVQLVLQASALGRGGEVFVLDMGEPIRIVDLASDLVRLSGLEVGRDIEIRFTGIRPGERLFEEPFFRHEEVVPTGHPKVLRATNGHVAPDVATAIQTLVAAGRECYPDEELRRLLKTLVPDFGETGLPEEHRERRRATPSARTWRGHAPGAWSSIERRADPDRRRRERRTHASAVSIERRALGERRCGGDRRITPLTTAVPAHAPLLSRRPAVART
;
A
#
# COMPACT_ATOMS: atom_id res chain seq x y z
N MET A 1 -10.06 21.47 33.66
CA MET A 1 -10.85 21.11 34.86
C MET A 1 -10.76 19.61 35.11
N ALA A 2 -10.69 19.21 36.38
CA ALA A 2 -10.43 17.85 36.84
C ALA A 2 -11.36 16.78 36.23
N HIS A 3 -10.82 15.58 36.00
CA HIS A 3 -11.57 14.40 35.54
C HIS A 3 -12.88 14.23 36.33
N ILE A 4 -14.02 14.56 35.71
CA ILE A 4 -15.33 14.28 36.30
C ILE A 4 -15.51 12.77 36.31
N ARG A 5 -15.24 12.17 37.48
CA ARG A 5 -15.47 10.76 37.76
C ARG A 5 -16.97 10.45 37.72
N ASN A 6 -17.33 9.26 37.26
CA ASN A 6 -18.73 8.82 37.17
C ASN A 6 -19.50 8.86 38.52
N ARG A 7 -18.79 8.87 39.66
CA ARG A 7 -19.39 9.13 40.98
C ARG A 7 -20.14 10.47 41.06
N TYR A 8 -19.70 11.51 40.34
CA TYR A 8 -20.38 12.80 40.34
C TYR A 8 -21.70 12.74 39.55
N LEU A 9 -21.73 11.97 38.46
CA LEU A 9 -22.96 11.69 37.73
C LEU A 9 -23.93 10.82 38.53
N PHE A 10 -23.40 9.88 39.31
CA PHE A 10 -24.21 9.12 40.26
C PHE A 10 -24.81 10.01 41.35
N CYS A 11 -24.02 10.92 41.93
CA CYS A 11 -24.54 11.89 42.90
C CYS A 11 -25.57 12.84 42.29
N SER A 12 -25.37 13.31 41.05
CA SER A 12 -26.35 14.15 40.36
C SER A 12 -27.64 13.39 40.10
N ASP A 13 -27.55 12.15 39.61
CA ASP A 13 -28.73 11.33 39.35
C ASP A 13 -29.45 11.00 40.68
N LEU A 14 -28.74 10.67 41.76
CA LEU A 14 -29.34 10.44 43.08
C LEU A 14 -30.16 11.64 43.56
N LEU A 15 -29.63 12.86 43.42
CA LEU A 15 -30.29 14.08 43.86
C LEU A 15 -31.47 14.45 42.95
N LEU A 16 -31.26 14.46 41.63
CA LEU A 16 -32.29 14.88 40.67
C LEU A 16 -33.45 13.88 40.61
N LEU A 17 -33.16 12.57 40.69
CA LEU A 17 -34.20 11.54 40.68
C LEU A 17 -34.96 11.46 41.99
N ALA A 18 -34.38 11.88 43.12
CA ALA A 18 -35.10 11.99 44.39
C ALA A 18 -36.13 13.14 44.36
N VAL A 19 -35.80 14.23 43.67
CA VAL A 19 -36.66 15.42 43.56
C VAL A 19 -37.74 15.25 42.48
N ALA A 20 -37.46 14.52 41.40
CA ALA A 20 -38.37 14.42 40.24
C ALA A 20 -39.81 13.96 40.58
N PRO A 21 -40.05 12.95 41.44
CA PRO A 21 -41.41 12.56 41.82
C PRO A 21 -42.15 13.65 42.60
N PHE A 22 -41.47 14.36 43.51
CA PHE A 22 -42.07 15.48 44.25
C PHE A 22 -42.41 16.65 43.34
N ALA A 23 -41.53 16.95 42.37
CA ALA A 23 -41.80 17.96 41.36
C ALA A 23 -42.99 17.57 40.47
N ALA A 24 -43.12 16.30 40.09
CA ALA A 24 -44.28 15.80 39.34
C ALA A 24 -45.59 15.94 40.13
N TYR A 25 -45.57 15.65 41.44
CA TYR A 25 -46.71 15.89 42.34
C TYR A 25 -47.02 17.39 42.46
N ALA A 26 -46.01 18.24 42.64
CA ALA A 26 -46.20 19.69 42.77
C ALA A 26 -46.81 20.31 41.50
N ILE A 27 -46.36 19.88 40.32
CA ILE A 27 -46.92 20.30 39.03
C ILE A 27 -48.36 19.81 38.89
N ARG A 28 -48.65 18.56 39.28
CA ARG A 28 -49.99 17.98 39.13
C ARG A 28 -51.03 18.60 40.07
N PHE A 29 -50.63 18.97 41.27
CA PHE A 29 -51.52 19.55 42.29
C PHE A 29 -51.37 21.07 42.41
N GLU A 30 -50.68 21.70 41.45
CA GLU A 30 -50.51 23.15 41.36
C GLU A 30 -49.95 23.79 42.66
N GLY A 31 -49.10 23.07 43.39
CA GLY A 31 -48.52 23.53 44.65
C GLY A 31 -48.00 22.41 45.55
N LEU A 32 -47.55 22.79 46.76
CA LEU A 32 -46.98 21.90 47.79
C LEU A 32 -47.94 21.60 48.96
N ALA A 33 -49.15 22.16 48.93
CA ALA A 33 -50.15 21.99 50.00
C ALA A 33 -50.95 20.70 49.80
N TRP A 34 -50.30 19.55 49.91
CA TRP A 34 -50.92 18.24 49.75
C TRP A 34 -51.65 17.81 51.03
N ASN A 35 -52.75 17.07 50.90
CA ASN A 35 -53.35 16.41 52.05
C ASN A 35 -52.41 15.30 52.57
N ALA A 36 -52.63 14.83 53.80
CA ALA A 36 -51.75 13.85 54.43
C ALA A 36 -51.62 12.52 53.65
N ALA A 37 -52.69 12.10 52.96
CA ALA A 37 -52.71 10.86 52.19
C ALA A 37 -51.88 10.97 50.89
N ASP A 38 -51.98 12.10 50.18
CA ASP A 38 -51.21 12.41 48.98
C ASP A 38 -49.73 12.64 49.33
N GLY A 39 -49.44 13.33 50.44
CA GLY A 39 -48.06 13.52 50.91
C GLY A 39 -47.38 12.21 51.33
N HIS A 40 -48.10 11.32 52.00
CA HIS A 40 -47.60 9.97 52.33
C HIS A 40 -47.36 9.15 51.05
N THR A 41 -48.33 9.14 50.13
CA THR A 41 -48.22 8.41 48.86
C THR A 41 -47.06 8.94 48.00
N ALA A 42 -46.88 10.26 47.92
CA ALA A 42 -45.77 10.89 47.21
C ALA A 42 -44.41 10.50 47.81
N SER A 43 -44.30 10.48 49.15
CA SER A 43 -43.05 10.13 49.84
C SER A 43 -42.67 8.66 49.65
N VAL A 44 -43.64 7.76 49.79
CA VAL A 44 -43.45 6.32 49.56
C VAL A 44 -43.08 6.05 48.09
N TYR A 45 -43.79 6.69 47.15
CA TYR A 45 -43.50 6.57 45.72
C TYR A 45 -42.11 7.13 45.37
N ALA A 46 -41.72 8.29 45.92
CA ALA A 46 -40.42 8.89 45.66
C ALA A 46 -39.27 7.99 46.13
N ALA A 47 -39.35 7.45 47.34
CA ALA A 47 -38.34 6.53 47.87
C ALA A 47 -38.25 5.24 47.05
N ALA A 48 -39.39 4.61 46.75
CA ALA A 48 -39.43 3.35 46.02
C ALA A 48 -39.02 3.51 44.53
N SER A 49 -39.45 4.59 43.87
CA SER A 49 -39.08 4.88 42.48
C SER A 49 -37.60 5.26 42.35
N LEU A 50 -37.01 5.97 43.31
CA LEU A 50 -35.58 6.28 43.32
C LEU A 50 -34.74 4.99 43.35
N ALA A 51 -35.04 4.09 44.30
CA ALA A 51 -34.34 2.81 44.41
C ALA A 51 -34.47 1.98 43.12
N LEU A 52 -35.69 1.92 42.56
CA LEU A 52 -35.98 1.18 41.33
C LEU A 52 -35.25 1.76 40.11
N LYS A 53 -35.26 3.09 39.91
CA LYS A 53 -34.55 3.77 38.81
C LYS A 53 -33.05 3.52 38.88
N LEU A 54 -32.44 3.68 40.07
CA LEU A 54 -31.02 3.44 40.26
C LEU A 54 -30.64 1.98 40.01
N ALA A 55 -31.43 1.03 40.51
CA ALA A 55 -31.21 -0.40 40.26
C ALA A 55 -31.30 -0.73 38.76
N LEU A 56 -32.27 -0.16 38.05
CA LEU A 56 -32.43 -0.35 36.62
C LEU A 56 -31.31 0.31 35.81
N PHE A 57 -30.70 1.41 36.26
CA PHE A 57 -29.63 2.08 35.51
C PHE A 57 -28.28 1.34 35.54
N LEU A 58 -28.07 0.44 36.52
CA LEU A 58 -26.87 -0.38 36.64
C LEU A 58 -26.64 -1.33 35.44
N PRO A 59 -27.58 -2.20 35.05
CA PRO A 59 -27.39 -3.13 33.91
C PRO A 59 -27.24 -2.41 32.56
N PHE A 60 -27.79 -1.21 32.38
CA PHE A 60 -27.57 -0.39 31.17
C PHE A 60 -26.17 0.25 31.13
N GLY A 61 -25.40 0.13 32.21
CA GLY A 61 -24.04 0.63 32.33
C GLY A 61 -23.97 2.16 32.41
N MET A 62 -25.00 2.80 32.99
CA MET A 62 -25.10 4.27 33.03
C MET A 62 -23.96 4.94 33.81
N TYR A 63 -23.32 4.20 34.73
CA TYR A 63 -22.22 4.69 35.57
C TYR A 63 -20.86 4.04 35.24
N GLY A 64 -20.80 3.19 34.21
CA GLY A 64 -19.57 2.54 33.73
C GLY A 64 -18.97 3.19 32.47
N ARG A 65 -19.64 4.19 31.88
CA ARG A 65 -19.25 4.82 30.60
C ARG A 65 -18.45 6.09 30.81
N LEU A 66 -17.54 6.37 29.88
CA LEU A 66 -16.85 7.65 29.78
C LEU A 66 -17.70 8.63 28.95
N TRP A 67 -18.62 9.34 29.61
CA TRP A 67 -19.61 10.20 28.95
C TRP A 67 -19.02 11.36 28.13
N ARG A 68 -17.75 11.73 28.38
CA ARG A 68 -17.00 12.69 27.56
C ARG A 68 -16.82 12.23 26.11
N HIS A 69 -16.78 10.93 25.84
CA HIS A 69 -16.58 10.35 24.51
C HIS A 69 -17.83 9.64 23.98
N ALA A 70 -18.99 9.88 24.60
CA ALA A 70 -20.23 9.18 24.27
C ALA A 70 -20.76 9.58 22.88
N GLY A 71 -21.06 8.57 22.06
CA GLY A 71 -21.58 8.71 20.70
C GLY A 71 -23.11 8.55 20.60
N VAL A 72 -23.62 8.45 19.37
CA VAL A 72 -25.05 8.20 19.10
C VAL A 72 -25.56 6.89 19.76
N PRO A 73 -24.80 5.78 19.78
CA PRO A 73 -25.25 4.54 20.44
C PRO A 73 -25.44 4.68 21.95
N ASP A 74 -24.72 5.59 22.60
CA ASP A 74 -24.87 5.85 24.04
C ASP A 74 -26.16 6.62 24.34
N MET A 75 -26.60 7.49 23.43
CA MET A 75 -27.87 8.20 23.55
C MET A 75 -29.07 7.25 23.50
N ALA A 76 -29.01 6.24 22.62
CA ALA A 76 -30.04 5.20 22.55
C ALA A 76 -30.20 4.46 23.89
N LYS A 77 -29.10 4.27 24.64
CA LYS A 77 -29.14 3.60 25.94
C LYS A 77 -29.72 4.47 27.05
N ILE A 78 -29.53 5.79 27.00
CA ILE A 78 -30.23 6.72 27.90
C ILE A 78 -31.73 6.55 27.69
N ILE A 79 -32.19 6.62 26.43
CA ILE A 79 -33.62 6.49 26.09
C ILE A 79 -34.17 5.14 26.55
N GLN A 80 -33.46 4.04 26.28
CA GLN A 80 -33.88 2.71 26.71
C GLN A 80 -33.98 2.61 28.24
N ALA A 81 -32.95 3.05 28.96
CA ALA A 81 -32.91 2.99 30.42
C ALA A 81 -34.04 3.83 31.06
N THR A 82 -34.25 5.06 30.60
CA THR A 82 -35.30 5.95 31.13
C THR A 82 -36.70 5.48 30.76
N THR A 83 -36.88 4.88 29.58
CA THR A 83 -38.17 4.30 29.17
C THR A 83 -38.50 3.08 30.01
N THR A 84 -37.55 2.15 30.18
CA THR A 84 -37.71 0.97 31.04
C THR A 84 -38.00 1.38 32.49
N SER A 85 -37.29 2.37 33.02
CA SER A 85 -37.53 2.85 34.39
C SER A 85 -38.89 3.53 34.55
N THR A 86 -39.35 4.27 33.53
CA THR A 86 -40.68 4.92 33.56
C THR A 86 -41.79 3.87 33.55
N VAL A 87 -41.71 2.86 32.70
CA VAL A 87 -42.68 1.76 32.67
C VAL A 87 -42.69 1.01 34.01
N ALA A 88 -41.52 0.72 34.58
CA ALA A 88 -41.42 0.06 35.88
C ALA A 88 -42.01 0.92 37.01
N CYS A 89 -41.75 2.24 37.00
CA CYS A 89 -42.33 3.17 37.97
C CYS A 89 -43.85 3.35 37.78
N ALA A 90 -44.36 3.21 36.56
CA ALA A 90 -45.80 3.18 36.29
C ALA A 90 -46.44 1.94 36.93
N THR A 91 -45.85 0.76 36.73
CA THR A 91 -46.30 -0.48 37.36
C THR A 91 -46.27 -0.37 38.88
N LEU A 92 -45.18 0.18 39.43
CA LEU A 92 -45.00 0.41 40.86
C LEU A 92 -46.11 1.30 41.45
N GLY A 93 -46.32 2.49 40.87
CA GLY A 93 -47.23 3.51 41.41
C GLY A 93 -48.71 3.21 41.18
N LEU A 94 -49.07 2.57 40.06
CA LEU A 94 -50.46 2.29 39.70
C LEU A 94 -50.99 0.98 40.29
N PHE A 95 -50.13 -0.03 40.47
CA PHE A 95 -50.56 -1.38 40.84
C PHE A 95 -49.89 -1.89 42.12
N VAL A 96 -48.57 -1.81 42.25
CA VAL A 96 -47.84 -2.47 43.36
C VAL A 96 -48.06 -1.77 44.70
N LEU A 97 -47.83 -0.46 44.78
CA LEU A 97 -47.95 0.28 46.05
C LEU A 97 -49.37 0.21 46.64
N PRO A 98 -50.46 0.39 45.86
CA PRO A 98 -51.82 0.29 46.38
C PRO A 98 -52.22 -1.13 46.78
N THR A 99 -51.79 -2.16 46.03
CA THR A 99 -52.12 -3.56 46.35
C THR A 99 -51.34 -4.12 47.52
N SER A 100 -50.14 -3.59 47.78
CA SER A 100 -49.32 -3.94 48.95
C SER A 100 -49.81 -3.32 50.27
N GLY A 101 -50.79 -2.41 50.22
CA GLY A 101 -51.28 -1.67 51.38
C GLY A 101 -50.35 -0.56 51.89
N LEU A 102 -49.21 -0.33 51.23
CA LEU A 102 -48.23 0.71 51.61
C LEU A 102 -48.74 2.14 51.34
N THR A 103 -49.66 2.30 50.40
CA THR A 103 -50.31 3.58 50.09
C THR A 103 -51.82 3.42 49.99
N MET A 104 -52.58 4.34 50.60
CA MET A 104 -54.05 4.36 50.56
C MET A 104 -54.60 4.79 49.19
N LEU A 105 -53.80 5.53 48.42
CA LEU A 105 -54.16 6.07 47.10
C LEU A 105 -53.24 5.49 46.02
N ARG A 106 -53.74 5.46 44.79
CA ARG A 106 -52.94 5.19 43.59
C ARG A 106 -52.23 6.46 43.16
N VAL A 107 -51.00 6.33 42.68
CA VAL A 107 -50.28 7.48 42.07
C VAL A 107 -51.04 7.91 40.81
N PRO A 108 -51.41 9.19 40.63
CA PRO A 108 -52.11 9.62 39.42
C PRO A 108 -51.27 9.35 38.16
N ILE A 109 -51.91 8.88 37.08
CA ILE A 109 -51.22 8.58 35.80
C ILE A 109 -50.45 9.80 35.29
N SER A 110 -51.01 11.00 35.45
CA SER A 110 -50.36 12.26 35.11
C SER A 110 -49.04 12.47 35.87
N VAL A 111 -48.96 12.07 37.15
CA VAL A 111 -47.71 12.17 37.93
C VAL A 111 -46.67 11.19 37.38
N VAL A 112 -47.07 9.96 37.06
CA VAL A 112 -46.18 8.94 36.48
C VAL A 112 -45.60 9.41 35.14
N ILE A 113 -46.43 10.02 34.28
CA ILE A 113 -45.98 10.56 32.99
C ILE A 113 -45.02 11.75 33.20
N LEU A 114 -45.37 12.68 34.09
CA LEU A 114 -44.53 13.84 34.43
C LEU A 114 -43.19 13.41 35.04
N ASP A 115 -43.19 12.46 35.98
CA ASP A 115 -41.97 11.89 36.57
C ASP A 115 -41.09 11.21 35.53
N GLY A 116 -41.69 10.48 34.58
CA GLY A 116 -40.97 9.90 33.45
C GLY A 116 -40.26 10.95 32.59
N PHE A 117 -40.96 12.03 32.24
CA PHE A 117 -40.39 13.15 31.49
C PHE A 117 -39.26 13.84 32.26
N LEU A 118 -39.48 14.15 33.55
CA LEU A 118 -38.48 14.77 34.43
C LEU A 118 -37.25 13.86 34.60
N THR A 119 -37.45 12.53 34.64
CA THR A 119 -36.35 11.55 34.71
C THR A 119 -35.48 11.58 33.45
N VAL A 120 -36.08 11.70 32.25
CA VAL A 120 -35.32 11.84 30.99
C VAL A 120 -34.45 13.10 31.03
N VAL A 121 -35.03 14.24 31.43
CA VAL A 121 -34.31 15.51 31.51
C VAL A 121 -33.21 15.46 32.56
N ALA A 122 -33.51 14.95 33.76
CA ALA A 122 -32.57 14.82 34.87
C ALA A 122 -31.32 14.00 34.51
N VAL A 123 -31.49 12.94 33.72
CA VAL A 123 -30.40 12.05 33.31
C VAL A 123 -29.66 12.58 32.08
N ALA A 124 -30.37 13.13 31.09
CA ALA A 124 -29.79 13.57 29.83
C ALA A 124 -29.05 14.91 29.96
N ALA A 125 -29.60 15.89 30.67
CA ALA A 125 -29.07 17.24 30.70
C ALA A 125 -27.63 17.32 31.27
N PRO A 126 -27.29 16.69 32.42
CA PRO A 126 -25.91 16.70 32.93
C PRO A 126 -24.91 16.05 31.96
N ARG A 127 -25.32 14.97 31.27
CA ARG A 127 -24.46 14.23 30.33
C ARG A 127 -24.22 15.00 29.03
N LEU A 128 -25.27 15.64 28.51
CA LEU A 128 -25.18 16.53 27.35
C LEU A 128 -24.32 17.76 27.66
N LEU A 129 -24.45 18.35 28.85
CA LEU A 129 -23.65 19.48 29.29
C LEU A 129 -22.16 19.12 29.38
N ILE A 130 -21.82 17.96 29.98
CA ILE A 130 -20.42 17.49 30.03
C ILE A 130 -19.85 17.29 28.62
N ARG A 131 -20.63 16.72 27.69
CA ARG A 131 -20.21 16.56 26.30
C ARG A 131 -20.00 17.92 25.62
N ALA A 132 -20.93 18.85 25.79
CA ALA A 132 -20.83 20.20 25.21
C ALA A 132 -19.59 20.95 25.74
N LEU A 133 -19.36 20.93 27.05
CA LEU A 133 -18.19 21.57 27.67
C LEU A 133 -16.87 20.90 27.25
N ALA A 134 -16.85 19.58 27.06
CA ALA A 134 -15.68 18.88 26.55
C ALA A 134 -15.35 19.25 25.10
N THR A 135 -16.37 19.45 24.25
CA THR A 135 -16.19 19.94 22.88
C THR A 135 -15.65 21.37 22.86
N LEU A 136 -16.15 22.24 23.74
CA LEU A 136 -15.72 23.65 23.83
C LEU A 136 -14.30 23.80 24.40
N GLN A 137 -13.90 22.95 25.34
CA GLN A 137 -12.54 22.97 25.92
C GLN A 137 -11.45 22.40 24.99
N HIS A 138 -11.80 21.79 23.86
CA HIS A 138 -10.84 21.36 22.83
C HIS A 138 -10.64 22.41 21.73
N SER A 139 -11.24 23.60 21.88
CA SER A 139 -11.11 24.71 20.94
C SER A 139 -10.22 25.86 21.45
N ALA A 140 -9.56 25.70 22.60
CA ALA A 140 -8.73 26.75 23.18
C ALA A 140 -7.28 26.28 23.36
N GLN A 141 -6.39 26.94 22.61
CA GLN A 141 -4.92 26.93 22.72
C GLN A 141 -4.18 25.72 22.17
N THR A 142 -4.08 25.67 20.85
CA THR A 142 -2.81 25.38 20.17
C THR A 142 -2.62 26.44 19.08
N THR A 143 -1.43 27.00 18.98
CA THR A 143 -0.97 27.77 17.81
C THR A 143 -0.93 26.80 16.63
N ASP A 144 -2.09 26.53 16.04
CA ASP A 144 -2.20 25.57 14.96
C ASP A 144 -1.62 26.17 13.70
N ARG A 145 -0.55 25.55 13.21
CA ARG A 145 0.11 25.95 11.97
C ARG A 145 -0.86 25.76 10.82
N ARG A 146 -1.02 26.78 10.00
CA ARG A 146 -2.02 26.79 8.91
C ARG A 146 -1.58 25.86 7.79
N ALA A 147 -2.35 24.78 7.59
CA ALA A 147 -2.01 23.67 6.71
C ALA A 147 -2.80 23.70 5.41
N LEU A 148 -2.12 23.76 4.27
CA LEU A 148 -2.72 23.62 2.94
C LEU A 148 -2.67 22.16 2.50
N ILE A 149 -3.81 21.55 2.21
CA ILE A 149 -3.89 20.14 1.79
C ILE A 149 -3.89 20.06 0.27
N VAL A 150 -2.90 19.37 -0.30
CA VAL A 150 -2.78 19.20 -1.75
C VAL A 150 -3.37 17.85 -2.14
N GLY A 151 -4.47 17.88 -2.91
CA GLY A 151 -5.28 16.73 -3.30
C GLY A 151 -6.61 16.68 -2.56
N ALA A 152 -7.71 17.01 -3.25
CA ALA A 152 -9.09 16.90 -2.74
C ALA A 152 -9.71 15.53 -3.09
N GLY A 153 -8.95 14.46 -2.87
CA GLY A 153 -9.38 13.07 -3.10
C GLY A 153 -9.74 12.34 -1.82
N ALA A 154 -9.87 11.01 -1.89
CA ALA A 154 -10.11 10.17 -0.71
C ALA A 154 -9.00 10.34 0.35
N ALA A 155 -7.73 10.36 -0.06
CA ALA A 155 -6.61 10.60 0.85
C ALA A 155 -6.68 11.99 1.51
N GLY A 156 -7.03 13.04 0.75
CA GLY A 156 -7.23 14.39 1.28
C GLY A 156 -8.36 14.47 2.31
N GLU A 157 -9.48 13.79 2.04
CA GLU A 157 -10.59 13.69 2.99
C GLU A 157 -10.18 12.98 4.28
N MET A 158 -9.44 11.87 4.16
CA MET A 158 -8.94 11.13 5.31
C MET A 158 -8.02 12.01 6.16
N ILE A 159 -7.09 12.74 5.54
CA ILE A 159 -6.20 13.68 6.25
C ILE A 159 -7.01 14.77 6.95
N LEU A 160 -8.01 15.36 6.29
CA LEU A 160 -8.85 16.39 6.92
C LEU A 160 -9.58 15.86 8.17
N ARG A 161 -10.19 14.67 8.08
CA ARG A 161 -10.89 14.05 9.22
C ARG A 161 -9.93 13.80 10.38
N GLU A 162 -8.72 13.35 10.07
CA GLU A 162 -7.71 12.97 11.04
C GLU A 162 -7.12 14.24 11.71
N LEU A 163 -6.94 15.34 10.96
CA LEU A 163 -6.49 16.64 11.49
C LEU A 163 -7.51 17.22 12.47
N ARG A 164 -8.80 17.10 12.16
CA ARG A 164 -9.90 17.51 13.05
C ARG A 164 -10.02 16.62 14.28
N SER A 165 -9.78 15.33 14.13
CA SER A 165 -9.90 14.35 15.22
C SER A 165 -8.73 14.42 16.20
N ASN A 166 -7.59 15.01 15.79
CA ASN A 166 -6.37 15.10 16.60
C ASN A 166 -5.78 16.53 16.62
N PRO A 167 -6.40 17.48 17.35
CA PRO A 167 -5.89 18.85 17.48
C PRO A 167 -4.45 18.94 18.01
N GLN A 168 -4.01 17.93 18.77
CA GLN A 168 -2.63 17.78 19.27
C GLN A 168 -1.54 17.79 18.18
N LEU A 169 -1.91 17.65 16.90
CA LEU A 169 -0.98 17.74 15.77
C LEU A 169 -0.59 19.17 15.41
N GLY A 170 -1.27 20.18 15.94
CA GLY A 170 -0.92 21.59 15.76
C GLY A 170 -1.05 22.04 14.31
N LEU A 171 -2.03 21.53 13.56
CA LEU A 171 -2.23 21.79 12.13
C LEU A 171 -3.70 22.13 11.84
N ALA A 172 -3.95 23.36 11.40
CA ALA A 172 -5.28 23.85 11.06
C ALA A 172 -5.47 23.86 9.52
N PRO A 173 -6.37 23.04 8.95
CA PRO A 173 -6.56 22.98 7.50
C PRO A 173 -7.20 24.28 6.97
N VAL A 174 -6.49 25.02 6.12
CA VAL A 174 -6.99 26.27 5.51
C VAL A 174 -7.77 26.05 4.21
N GLY A 175 -7.43 25.00 3.47
CA GLY A 175 -8.00 24.76 2.14
C GLY A 175 -7.40 23.54 1.46
N PHE A 176 -8.07 23.09 0.40
CA PHE A 176 -7.57 22.11 -0.55
C PHE A 176 -7.07 22.76 -1.83
N VAL A 177 -6.14 22.11 -2.52
CA VAL A 177 -5.74 22.43 -3.89
C VAL A 177 -5.83 21.16 -4.74
N ASP A 178 -6.49 21.23 -5.90
CA ASP A 178 -6.68 20.07 -6.80
C ASP A 178 -6.83 20.56 -8.25
N ASP A 179 -6.16 19.90 -9.19
CA ASP A 179 -6.20 20.26 -10.61
C ASP A 179 -7.49 19.82 -11.31
N ASP A 180 -8.31 18.93 -10.71
CA ASP A 180 -9.59 18.52 -11.29
C ASP A 180 -10.58 19.70 -11.31
N PRO A 181 -10.96 20.22 -12.50
CA PRO A 181 -11.85 21.39 -12.60
C PRO A 181 -13.22 21.15 -11.94
N ARG A 182 -13.65 19.89 -11.84
CA ARG A 182 -14.94 19.53 -11.22
C ARG A 182 -14.96 19.72 -9.70
N LYS A 183 -13.78 19.75 -9.07
CA LYS A 183 -13.65 19.93 -7.62
C LYS A 183 -13.40 21.38 -7.23
N GLN A 184 -13.02 22.23 -8.18
CA GLN A 184 -12.78 23.64 -7.91
C GLN A 184 -14.09 24.34 -7.50
N ASN A 185 -14.00 25.34 -6.62
CA ASN A 185 -15.15 26.03 -6.02
C ASN A 185 -16.10 25.12 -5.22
N SER A 186 -15.70 23.87 -4.94
CA SER A 186 -16.43 22.97 -4.05
C SER A 186 -15.89 23.05 -2.62
N ARG A 187 -16.65 22.49 -1.68
CA ARG A 187 -16.23 22.32 -0.28
C ARG A 187 -16.24 20.83 0.06
N LEU A 188 -15.21 20.39 0.77
CA LEU A 188 -15.11 19.04 1.29
C LEU A 188 -15.09 19.12 2.83
N ASN A 189 -16.15 18.64 3.47
CA ASN A 189 -16.38 18.77 4.92
C ASN A 189 -16.15 20.22 5.42
N ASP A 190 -16.76 21.20 4.76
CA ASP A 190 -16.68 22.65 5.04
C ASP A 190 -15.35 23.37 4.71
N VAL A 191 -14.32 22.65 4.27
CA VAL A 191 -13.06 23.23 3.81
C VAL A 191 -13.11 23.46 2.30
N PRO A 192 -12.81 24.67 1.79
CA PRO A 192 -12.90 24.98 0.36
C PRO A 192 -11.75 24.37 -0.45
N VAL A 193 -12.02 24.04 -1.72
CA VAL A 193 -10.99 23.81 -2.74
C VAL A 193 -10.65 25.17 -3.37
N LEU A 194 -9.48 25.71 -3.01
CA LEU A 194 -9.06 27.08 -3.28
C LEU A 194 -8.62 27.30 -4.74
N GLY A 195 -8.17 26.25 -5.44
CA GLY A 195 -7.74 26.37 -6.83
C GLY A 195 -6.88 25.19 -7.32
N PRO A 196 -6.28 25.32 -8.52
CA PRO A 196 -5.32 24.36 -9.07
C PRO A 196 -3.91 24.51 -8.46
N LEU A 197 -3.05 23.52 -8.69
CA LEU A 197 -1.68 23.45 -8.15
C LEU A 197 -0.82 24.65 -8.57
N SER A 198 -1.09 25.24 -9.74
CA SER A 198 -0.36 26.42 -10.24
C SER A 198 -0.53 27.66 -9.37
N GLN A 199 -1.58 27.73 -8.56
CA GLN A 199 -1.86 28.87 -7.68
C GLN A 199 -1.24 28.75 -6.29
N ILE A 200 -0.58 27.63 -5.96
CA ILE A 200 0.05 27.40 -4.66
C ILE A 200 0.90 28.59 -4.18
N PRO A 201 1.80 29.19 -5.00
CA PRO A 201 2.60 30.33 -4.55
C PRO A 201 1.77 31.53 -4.07
N GLY A 202 0.66 31.84 -4.77
CA GLY A 202 -0.24 32.92 -4.38
C GLY A 202 -1.08 32.56 -3.16
N LEU A 203 -1.54 31.31 -3.07
CA LEU A 203 -2.35 30.81 -1.95
C LEU A 203 -1.56 30.78 -0.64
N ILE A 204 -0.26 30.49 -0.69
CA ILE A 204 0.61 30.53 0.50
C ILE A 204 0.57 31.91 1.15
N ALA A 205 0.75 32.98 0.36
CA ALA A 205 0.74 34.35 0.87
C ALA A 205 -0.67 34.81 1.29
N GLN A 206 -1.70 34.48 0.50
CA GLN A 206 -3.08 34.92 0.78
C GLN A 206 -3.67 34.30 2.04
N HIS A 207 -3.30 33.05 2.33
CA HIS A 207 -3.87 32.28 3.43
C HIS A 207 -2.89 32.05 4.57
N ASP A 208 -1.73 32.71 4.58
CA ASP A 208 -0.69 32.59 5.61
C ASP A 208 -0.37 31.12 5.91
N VAL A 209 -0.05 30.36 4.86
CA VAL A 209 0.19 28.92 4.95
C VAL A 209 1.55 28.66 5.58
N GLU A 210 1.58 27.85 6.64
CA GLU A 210 2.80 27.49 7.37
C GLU A 210 3.22 26.04 7.13
N GLU A 211 2.34 25.18 6.59
CA GLU A 211 2.69 23.80 6.23
C GLU A 211 1.88 23.32 5.01
N ILE A 212 2.51 22.54 4.14
CA ILE A 212 1.84 21.89 3.00
C ILE A 212 1.77 20.38 3.23
N VAL A 213 0.57 19.82 3.17
CA VAL A 213 0.33 18.37 3.30
C VAL A 213 -0.07 17.79 1.95
N ILE A 214 0.83 16.99 1.36
CA ILE A 214 0.62 16.32 0.07
C ILE A 214 -0.19 15.04 0.30
N ALA A 215 -1.48 15.11 -0.03
CA ALA A 215 -2.46 14.04 0.09
C ALA A 215 -2.82 13.44 -1.29
N MET A 216 -1.80 13.25 -2.13
CA MET A 216 -1.92 12.60 -3.44
C MET A 216 -0.96 11.40 -3.55
N PRO A 217 -1.20 10.30 -2.83
CA PRO A 217 -0.29 9.15 -2.77
C PRO A 217 0.00 8.55 -4.15
N THR A 218 -0.97 8.63 -5.08
CA THR A 218 -0.90 8.08 -6.44
C THR A 218 -0.44 9.09 -7.50
N ALA A 219 -0.20 10.35 -7.13
CA ALA A 219 0.22 11.36 -8.10
C ALA A 219 1.61 11.05 -8.68
N PRO A 220 1.83 11.35 -9.97
CA PRO A 220 3.16 11.29 -10.59
C PRO A 220 4.16 12.17 -9.84
N GLY A 221 5.40 11.72 -9.72
CA GLY A 221 6.49 12.44 -9.04
C GLY A 221 6.73 13.84 -9.61
N ARG A 222 6.50 14.06 -10.91
CA ARG A 222 6.54 15.41 -11.52
C ARG A 222 5.57 16.39 -10.85
N VAL A 223 4.39 15.94 -10.45
CA VAL A 223 3.36 16.77 -9.80
C VAL A 223 3.78 17.07 -8.37
N VAL A 224 4.23 16.05 -7.63
CA VAL A 224 4.77 16.21 -6.28
C VAL A 224 5.95 17.18 -6.27
N ARG A 225 6.85 17.06 -7.26
CA ARG A 225 8.01 17.94 -7.43
C ARG A 225 7.63 19.40 -7.67
N THR A 226 6.59 19.67 -8.47
CA THR A 226 6.06 21.04 -8.66
C THR A 226 5.58 21.63 -7.34
N VAL A 227 4.82 20.86 -6.56
CA VAL A 227 4.29 21.29 -5.25
C VAL A 227 5.42 21.55 -4.26
N VAL A 228 6.38 20.63 -4.18
CA VAL A 228 7.52 20.73 -3.27
C VAL A 228 8.42 21.90 -3.63
N ARG A 229 8.65 22.17 -4.92
CA ARG A 229 9.38 23.37 -5.36
C ARG A 229 8.68 24.65 -4.96
N ALA A 230 7.38 24.76 -5.23
CA ALA A 230 6.60 25.93 -4.83
C ALA A 230 6.63 26.17 -3.30
N ALA A 231 6.60 25.10 -2.51
CA ALA A 231 6.72 25.17 -1.07
C ALA A 231 8.12 25.62 -0.61
N LEU A 232 9.18 25.01 -1.17
CA LEU A 232 10.56 25.33 -0.83
C LEU A 232 10.94 26.76 -1.21
N ASP A 233 10.52 27.23 -2.39
CA ASP A 233 10.75 28.60 -2.85
C ASP A 233 10.08 29.63 -1.93
N ALA A 234 9.01 29.24 -1.22
CA ALA A 234 8.32 30.04 -0.21
C ALA A 234 8.79 29.78 1.24
N GLY A 235 9.79 28.91 1.46
CA GLY A 235 10.26 28.55 2.80
C GLY A 235 9.28 27.72 3.63
N ILE A 236 8.29 27.09 3.01
CA ILE A 236 7.22 26.34 3.69
C ILE A 236 7.56 24.84 3.77
N PRO A 237 7.50 24.21 4.97
CA PRO A 237 7.73 22.79 5.11
C PRO A 237 6.63 21.95 4.44
N THR A 238 7.03 20.83 3.85
CA THR A 238 6.12 19.86 3.21
C THR A 238 6.11 18.52 3.93
N ARG A 239 4.92 17.96 4.14
CA ARG A 239 4.72 16.56 4.56
C ARG A 239 3.91 15.81 3.51
N THR A 240 4.09 14.50 3.42
CA THR A 240 3.35 13.66 2.45
C THR A 240 2.82 12.39 3.10
N VAL A 241 1.72 11.89 2.54
CA VAL A 241 1.24 10.52 2.79
C VAL A 241 2.03 9.54 1.91
N PRO A 242 2.58 8.43 2.45
CA PRO A 242 3.28 7.43 1.64
C PRO A 242 2.30 6.57 0.83
N ALA A 243 2.70 6.18 -0.40
CA ALA A 243 1.84 5.47 -1.33
C ALA A 243 1.37 4.08 -0.85
N LEU A 244 2.17 3.39 -0.03
CA LEU A 244 1.88 2.02 0.43
C LEU A 244 0.68 1.94 1.40
N PHE A 245 0.32 3.04 2.07
CA PHE A 245 -0.76 3.05 3.08
C PHE A 245 -2.17 2.92 2.50
N GLU A 246 -2.38 3.20 1.20
CA GLU A 246 -3.67 2.90 0.56
C GLU A 246 -3.90 1.38 0.39
N ILE A 247 -2.83 0.58 0.26
CA ILE A 247 -2.95 -0.83 -0.13
C ILE A 247 -3.23 -1.73 1.09
N LEU A 248 -2.70 -1.41 2.27
CA LEU A 248 -2.65 -2.36 3.39
C LEU A 248 -3.77 -2.22 4.43
N SER A 249 -4.43 -1.07 4.58
CA SER A 249 -5.20 -0.83 5.81
C SER A 249 -6.52 -0.09 5.66
N GLY A 250 -6.81 0.61 4.55
CA GLY A 250 -8.01 1.46 4.44
C GLY A 250 -8.17 2.49 5.56
N ARG A 251 -7.11 2.69 6.36
CA ARG A 251 -7.03 3.50 7.57
C ARG A 251 -5.70 4.23 7.50
N VAL A 252 -5.75 5.48 7.06
CA VAL A 252 -4.61 6.40 7.15
C VAL A 252 -4.63 6.98 8.56
N SER A 253 -3.62 6.67 9.36
CA SER A 253 -3.33 7.38 10.61
C SER A 253 -2.36 8.53 10.34
N LEU A 254 -2.53 9.69 11.00
CA LEU A 254 -1.60 10.82 10.89
C LEU A 254 -0.21 10.52 11.47
N SER A 255 -0.03 9.41 12.21
CA SER A 255 1.30 8.88 12.57
C SER A 255 2.17 8.54 11.34
N HIS A 256 1.59 8.51 10.14
CA HIS A 256 2.29 8.23 8.89
C HIS A 256 2.62 9.48 8.06
N LEU A 257 2.26 10.70 8.50
CA LEU A 257 2.78 11.90 7.85
C LEU A 257 4.28 12.00 8.12
N ARG A 258 5.05 11.98 7.03
CA ARG A 258 6.50 12.17 7.07
C ARG A 258 6.93 13.32 6.17
N LYS A 259 8.18 13.76 6.37
CA LYS A 259 8.83 14.68 5.44
C LYS A 259 8.87 14.06 4.04
N VAL A 260 8.80 14.92 3.04
CA VAL A 260 8.99 14.51 1.65
C VAL A 260 10.42 14.00 1.48
N GLU A 261 10.55 12.85 0.85
CA GLU A 261 11.83 12.20 0.54
C GLU A 261 12.04 12.15 -0.97
N ILE A 262 13.27 11.88 -1.40
CA ILE A 262 13.60 11.86 -2.83
C ILE A 262 12.77 10.85 -3.62
N GLN A 263 12.43 9.71 -3.00
CA GLN A 263 11.57 8.70 -3.59
C GLN A 263 10.18 9.23 -3.94
N ASP A 264 9.70 10.27 -3.25
CA ASP A 264 8.40 10.89 -3.51
C ASP A 264 8.41 11.76 -4.77
N LEU A 265 9.53 12.42 -5.04
CA LEU A 265 9.74 13.24 -6.24
C LEU A 265 9.93 12.39 -7.51
N LEU A 266 10.39 11.15 -7.32
CA LEU A 266 10.68 10.20 -8.37
C LEU A 266 9.57 9.14 -8.50
N ARG A 267 8.45 9.34 -7.80
CA ARG A 267 7.27 8.47 -7.92
C ARG A 267 6.85 8.37 -9.37
N ARG A 268 6.53 7.15 -9.77
CA ARG A 268 5.76 6.90 -10.98
C ARG A 268 4.31 6.66 -10.60
N GLU A 269 3.43 6.72 -11.58
CA GLU A 269 2.05 6.27 -11.39
C GLU A 269 2.08 4.82 -10.90
N PRO A 270 1.54 4.53 -9.69
CA PRO A 270 1.52 3.18 -9.14
C PRO A 270 0.81 2.25 -10.12
N VAL A 271 1.44 1.12 -10.43
CA VAL A 271 0.76 0.08 -11.19
C VAL A 271 -0.14 -0.68 -10.23
N ARG A 272 -1.44 -0.73 -10.52
CA ARG A 272 -2.31 -1.72 -9.88
C ARG A 272 -1.96 -3.10 -10.44
N THR A 273 -1.14 -3.84 -9.70
CA THR A 273 -0.65 -5.15 -10.12
C THR A 273 -1.55 -6.26 -9.57
N ASP A 274 -2.12 -7.08 -10.45
CA ASP A 274 -2.68 -8.36 -10.07
C ASP A 274 -1.54 -9.38 -9.86
N LEU A 275 -1.40 -9.85 -8.62
CA LEU A 275 -0.42 -10.87 -8.22
C LEU A 275 -0.99 -12.29 -8.24
N GLY A 276 -2.25 -12.48 -8.61
CA GLY A 276 -2.89 -13.79 -8.75
C GLY A 276 -2.07 -14.78 -9.60
N PRO A 277 -1.62 -14.40 -10.82
CA PRO A 277 -0.77 -15.23 -11.66
C PRO A 277 0.61 -15.55 -11.08
N VAL A 278 1.14 -14.69 -10.20
CA VAL A 278 2.43 -14.96 -9.52
C VAL A 278 2.22 -15.94 -8.36
N ARG A 279 1.08 -15.81 -7.66
CA ARG A 279 0.71 -16.69 -6.56
C ARG A 279 0.59 -18.14 -7.02
N THR A 280 0.17 -18.43 -8.25
CA THR A 280 0.11 -19.81 -8.78
C THR A 280 1.49 -20.45 -8.95
N ILE A 281 2.54 -19.65 -9.14
CA ILE A 281 3.94 -20.11 -9.26
C ILE A 281 4.56 -20.37 -7.88
N VAL A 282 4.16 -19.58 -6.88
CA VAL A 282 4.87 -19.50 -5.60
C VAL A 282 4.14 -20.26 -4.49
N SER A 283 2.81 -20.17 -4.44
CA SER A 283 2.01 -20.63 -3.30
C SER A 283 2.12 -22.14 -3.10
N GLY A 284 2.47 -22.57 -1.90
CA GLY A 284 2.61 -23.99 -1.55
C GLY A 284 3.89 -24.67 -2.06
N PHE A 285 4.76 -23.96 -2.77
CA PHE A 285 5.99 -24.53 -3.33
C PHE A 285 7.28 -23.99 -2.66
N PRO A 286 8.39 -24.76 -2.70
CA PRO A 286 9.69 -24.27 -2.28
C PRO A 286 10.24 -23.26 -3.28
N VAL A 287 10.69 -22.10 -2.79
CA VAL A 287 11.23 -21.00 -3.59
C VAL A 287 12.63 -20.64 -3.11
N LEU A 288 13.54 -20.41 -4.06
CA LEU A 288 14.91 -19.98 -3.80
C LEU A 288 15.14 -18.56 -4.32
N VAL A 289 15.65 -17.67 -3.46
CA VAL A 289 16.17 -16.36 -3.86
C VAL A 289 17.68 -16.36 -3.70
N THR A 290 18.44 -16.11 -4.76
CA THR A 290 19.89 -15.92 -4.66
C THR A 290 20.24 -14.44 -4.67
N GLY A 291 21.30 -14.06 -3.96
CA GLY A 291 21.58 -12.65 -3.68
C GLY A 291 20.55 -12.06 -2.72
N ALA A 292 19.97 -12.88 -1.84
CA ALA A 292 18.84 -12.50 -0.98
C ALA A 292 19.16 -11.36 0.01
N GLY A 293 20.43 -11.17 0.36
CA GLY A 293 20.88 -10.03 1.17
C GLY A 293 21.03 -8.70 0.40
N GLY A 294 20.97 -8.73 -0.93
CA GLY A 294 21.11 -7.53 -1.78
C GLY A 294 19.82 -6.69 -1.83
N SER A 295 19.90 -5.47 -2.38
CA SER A 295 18.75 -4.56 -2.47
C SER A 295 17.54 -5.15 -3.19
N ILE A 296 17.74 -5.83 -4.32
CA ILE A 296 16.66 -6.46 -5.09
C ILE A 296 16.27 -7.82 -4.49
N GLY A 297 17.25 -8.63 -4.07
CA GLY A 297 17.00 -9.95 -3.50
C GLY A 297 16.22 -9.91 -2.19
N SER A 298 16.52 -8.94 -1.31
CA SER A 298 15.79 -8.78 -0.05
C SER A 298 14.34 -8.36 -0.28
N GLU A 299 14.09 -7.46 -1.24
CA GLU A 299 12.73 -7.08 -1.61
C GLU A 299 11.96 -8.23 -2.29
N LEU A 300 12.62 -9.00 -3.16
CA LEU A 300 12.04 -10.24 -3.71
C LEU A 300 11.61 -11.17 -2.57
N ALA A 301 12.46 -11.38 -1.57
CA ALA A 301 12.15 -12.21 -0.43
C ALA A 301 10.94 -11.69 0.37
N ARG A 302 10.85 -10.38 0.62
CA ARG A 302 9.68 -9.74 1.26
C ARG A 302 8.39 -10.00 0.48
N GLN A 303 8.37 -9.70 -0.81
CA GLN A 303 7.15 -9.82 -1.59
C GLN A 303 6.74 -11.28 -1.80
N LEU A 304 7.70 -12.18 -2.01
CA LEU A 304 7.45 -13.61 -2.13
C LEU A 304 6.89 -14.22 -0.83
N ALA A 305 7.35 -13.77 0.35
CA ALA A 305 6.84 -14.24 1.64
C ALA A 305 5.32 -14.00 1.80
N HIS A 306 4.78 -12.93 1.20
CA HIS A 306 3.35 -12.62 1.22
C HIS A 306 2.51 -13.50 0.27
N LEU A 307 3.15 -14.22 -0.65
CA LEU A 307 2.48 -15.07 -1.65
C LEU A 307 2.27 -16.52 -1.17
N GLY A 308 2.72 -16.85 0.04
CA GLY A 308 2.49 -18.14 0.70
C GLY A 308 3.31 -19.33 0.16
N PRO A 309 4.63 -19.21 -0.09
CA PRO A 309 5.46 -20.38 -0.41
C PRO A 309 5.46 -21.37 0.75
N SER A 310 5.66 -22.66 0.45
CA SER A 310 5.82 -23.67 1.52
C SER A 310 7.18 -23.57 2.21
N HIS A 311 8.18 -23.06 1.50
CA HIS A 311 9.52 -22.81 2.00
C HIS A 311 10.16 -21.67 1.19
N LEU A 312 10.75 -20.68 1.86
CA LEU A 312 11.54 -19.63 1.22
C LEU A 312 13.02 -19.72 1.65
N ALA A 313 13.89 -20.08 0.72
CA ALA A 313 15.33 -20.18 0.94
C ALA A 313 16.04 -18.90 0.49
N LEU A 314 16.89 -18.37 1.37
CA LEU A 314 17.60 -17.10 1.21
C LEU A 314 19.09 -17.38 1.02
N LEU A 315 19.56 -17.35 -0.23
CA LEU A 315 20.95 -17.65 -0.58
C LEU A 315 21.76 -16.38 -0.80
N GLY A 316 22.93 -16.29 -0.14
CA GLY A 316 23.91 -15.23 -0.36
C GLY A 316 25.27 -15.58 0.22
N ASN A 317 26.31 -14.85 -0.17
CA ASN A 317 27.66 -15.00 0.38
C ASN A 317 27.92 -14.06 1.58
N GLY A 318 27.21 -12.94 1.67
CA GLY A 318 27.26 -12.02 2.81
C GLY A 318 26.43 -12.51 3.99
N GLU A 319 27.09 -12.92 5.06
CA GLU A 319 26.44 -13.46 6.28
C GLU A 319 25.52 -12.43 6.94
N ASN A 320 26.03 -11.22 7.17
CA ASN A 320 25.30 -10.13 7.85
C ASN A 320 24.02 -9.79 7.07
N GLU A 321 24.11 -9.67 5.76
CA GLU A 321 22.97 -9.31 4.93
C GLU A 321 21.88 -10.39 4.90
N ILE A 322 22.29 -11.66 4.96
CA ILE A 322 21.34 -12.78 5.05
C ILE A 322 20.72 -12.82 6.45
N PHE A 323 21.50 -12.56 7.50
CA PHE A 323 20.99 -12.45 8.87
C PHE A 323 19.92 -11.37 9.00
N ASP A 324 20.17 -10.18 8.44
CA ASP A 324 19.25 -9.04 8.51
C ASP A 324 17.89 -9.38 7.89
N ILE A 325 17.88 -9.86 6.64
CA ILE A 325 16.63 -10.18 5.95
C ILE A 325 15.92 -11.39 6.57
N LEU A 326 16.67 -12.38 7.07
CA LEU A 326 16.09 -13.53 7.76
C LEU A 326 15.38 -13.10 9.04
N SER A 327 16.00 -12.23 9.83
CA SER A 327 15.44 -11.72 11.08
C SER A 327 14.17 -10.90 10.83
N GLU A 328 14.20 -10.04 9.81
CA GLU A 328 13.04 -9.26 9.35
C GLU A 328 11.87 -10.17 8.97
N LEU A 329 12.11 -11.17 8.11
CA LEU A 329 11.05 -12.07 7.62
C LEU A 329 10.51 -13.00 8.70
N ARG A 330 11.33 -13.46 9.65
CA ARG A 330 10.87 -14.27 10.79
C ARG A 330 9.93 -13.48 11.70
N ALA A 331 10.21 -12.21 11.91
CA ALA A 331 9.34 -11.35 12.72
C ALA A 331 7.99 -11.08 12.00
N ALA A 332 8.02 -10.86 10.69
CA ALA A 332 6.82 -10.57 9.90
C ALA A 332 5.98 -11.82 9.55
N HIS A 333 6.62 -12.98 9.39
CA HIS A 333 5.99 -14.22 8.94
C HIS A 333 6.41 -15.44 9.81
N PRO A 334 5.95 -15.54 11.08
CA PRO A 334 6.41 -16.58 12.00
C PRO A 334 6.10 -18.03 11.59
N SER A 335 5.08 -18.22 10.75
CA SER A 335 4.65 -19.53 10.25
C SER A 335 5.34 -19.96 8.95
N LEU A 336 6.07 -19.06 8.28
CA LEU A 336 6.75 -19.38 7.02
C LEU A 336 8.06 -20.11 7.31
N GLN A 337 8.28 -21.25 6.65
CA GLN A 337 9.56 -21.94 6.71
C GLN A 337 10.62 -21.15 5.95
N LEU A 338 11.64 -20.70 6.68
CA LEU A 338 12.74 -19.87 6.17
C LEU A 338 14.08 -20.56 6.41
N SER A 339 14.89 -20.72 5.36
CA SER A 339 16.26 -21.24 5.47
C SER A 339 17.28 -20.23 4.97
N PRO A 340 18.23 -19.78 5.81
CA PRO A 340 19.41 -19.08 5.33
C PRO A 340 20.37 -20.07 4.66
N VAL A 341 20.93 -19.68 3.52
CA VAL A 341 21.94 -20.45 2.79
C VAL A 341 23.14 -19.56 2.53
N ILE A 342 24.19 -19.74 3.33
CA ILE A 342 25.48 -19.10 3.05
C ILE A 342 26.22 -19.92 1.98
N ALA A 343 26.37 -19.34 0.79
CA ALA A 343 27.02 -19.96 -0.36
C ALA A 343 27.41 -18.91 -1.41
N ASP A 344 28.53 -19.14 -2.09
CA ASP A 344 28.91 -18.44 -3.30
C ASP A 344 28.30 -19.15 -4.52
N VAL A 345 27.77 -18.41 -5.50
CA VAL A 345 27.20 -18.98 -6.72
C VAL A 345 28.27 -19.62 -7.63
N ARG A 346 29.55 -19.32 -7.40
CA ARG A 346 30.69 -19.96 -8.08
C ARG A 346 30.95 -21.39 -7.58
N ASP A 347 30.49 -21.74 -6.38
CA ASP A 347 30.67 -23.08 -5.78
C ASP A 347 29.58 -24.06 -6.24
N LEU A 348 29.83 -24.74 -7.36
CA LEU A 348 28.89 -25.70 -7.94
C LEU A 348 28.58 -26.90 -7.01
N PRO A 349 29.55 -27.58 -6.37
CA PRO A 349 29.25 -28.64 -5.40
C PRO A 349 28.31 -28.18 -4.28
N ARG A 350 28.55 -26.99 -3.71
CA ARG A 350 27.68 -26.44 -2.68
C ARG A 350 26.28 -26.15 -3.21
N LEU A 351 26.16 -25.54 -4.38
CA LEU A 351 24.86 -25.28 -5.01
C LEU A 351 24.10 -26.59 -5.28
N ARG A 352 24.76 -27.63 -5.79
CA ARG A 352 24.13 -28.94 -6.02
C ARG A 352 23.56 -29.53 -4.74
N SER A 353 24.32 -29.50 -3.64
CA SER A 353 23.84 -29.95 -2.33
C SER A 353 22.59 -29.18 -1.88
N VAL A 354 22.57 -27.86 -2.08
CA VAL A 354 21.41 -27.01 -1.74
C VAL A 354 20.19 -27.37 -2.59
N PHE A 355 20.35 -27.48 -3.91
CA PHE A 355 19.27 -27.78 -4.84
C PHE A 355 18.72 -29.20 -4.69
N GLN A 356 19.57 -30.18 -4.39
CA GLN A 356 19.14 -31.55 -4.09
C GLN A 356 18.25 -31.62 -2.84
N ARG A 357 18.59 -30.86 -1.80
CA ARG A 357 17.83 -30.79 -0.55
C ARG A 357 16.54 -29.98 -0.70
N LEU A 358 16.61 -28.83 -1.38
CA LEU A 358 15.49 -27.88 -1.47
C LEU A 358 14.48 -28.23 -2.56
N ARG A 359 14.95 -28.78 -3.69
CA ARG A 359 14.16 -29.00 -4.93
C ARG A 359 13.25 -27.81 -5.25
N PRO A 360 13.81 -26.61 -5.48
CA PRO A 360 13.00 -25.41 -5.65
C PRO A 360 12.14 -25.49 -6.91
N HIS A 361 10.86 -25.17 -6.76
CA HIS A 361 9.92 -25.05 -7.88
C HIS A 361 10.18 -23.77 -8.67
N ALA A 362 10.53 -22.68 -7.97
CA ALA A 362 10.87 -21.39 -8.55
C ALA A 362 12.18 -20.84 -7.99
N VAL A 363 13.01 -20.27 -8.87
CA VAL A 363 14.28 -19.63 -8.53
C VAL A 363 14.28 -18.18 -9.02
N PHE A 364 14.52 -17.24 -8.12
CA PHE A 364 14.72 -15.82 -8.43
C PHE A 364 16.20 -15.48 -8.24
N HIS A 365 16.90 -15.23 -9.35
CA HIS A 365 18.34 -15.05 -9.37
C HIS A 365 18.74 -13.57 -9.41
N ALA A 366 19.11 -13.02 -8.26
CA ALA A 366 19.54 -11.63 -8.08
C ALA A 366 21.02 -11.49 -7.64
N ALA A 367 21.78 -12.59 -7.55
CA ALA A 367 23.21 -12.56 -7.24
C ALA A 367 24.03 -12.11 -8.47
N ALA A 368 24.72 -10.97 -8.36
CA ALA A 368 25.64 -10.46 -9.37
C ALA A 368 26.51 -9.34 -8.79
N HIS A 369 27.68 -9.10 -9.39
CA HIS A 369 28.42 -7.86 -9.24
C HIS A 369 27.88 -6.80 -10.20
N LYS A 370 27.62 -5.60 -9.67
CA LYS A 370 26.92 -4.52 -10.40
C LYS A 370 27.73 -3.24 -10.61
N HIS A 371 28.85 -3.07 -9.91
CA HIS A 371 29.59 -1.81 -9.92
C HIS A 371 30.47 -1.72 -11.15
N VAL A 372 30.08 -0.90 -12.12
CA VAL A 372 30.79 -0.75 -13.41
C VAL A 372 32.29 -0.48 -13.20
N PRO A 373 32.72 0.54 -12.44
CA PRO A 373 34.16 0.82 -12.30
C PRO A 373 34.93 -0.35 -11.69
N LEU A 374 34.40 -0.97 -10.63
CA LEU A 374 35.03 -2.13 -10.00
C LEU A 374 35.16 -3.30 -10.98
N MET A 375 34.16 -3.53 -11.84
CA MET A 375 34.19 -4.64 -12.79
C MET A 375 35.02 -4.34 -14.05
N GLU A 376 35.32 -3.08 -14.34
CA GLU A 376 36.33 -2.74 -15.35
C GLU A 376 37.75 -3.10 -14.88
N GLU A 377 38.00 -3.00 -13.58
CA GLU A 377 39.29 -3.35 -12.94
C GLU A 377 39.39 -4.82 -12.52
N ASN A 378 38.27 -5.55 -12.48
CA ASN A 378 38.20 -6.94 -12.02
C ASN A 378 37.42 -7.80 -13.04
N VAL A 379 37.96 -7.90 -14.26
CA VAL A 379 37.27 -8.54 -15.40
C VAL A 379 37.02 -10.03 -15.15
N ALA A 380 38.00 -10.74 -14.61
CA ALA A 380 37.88 -12.15 -14.26
C ALA A 380 36.77 -12.41 -13.23
N ASP A 381 36.65 -11.59 -12.19
CA ASP A 381 35.57 -11.70 -11.19
C ASP A 381 34.21 -11.36 -11.77
N ALA A 382 34.13 -10.36 -12.66
CA ALA A 382 32.89 -10.06 -13.38
C ALA A 382 32.42 -11.27 -14.19
N ILE A 383 33.32 -11.96 -14.89
CA ILE A 383 33.01 -13.16 -15.66
C ILE A 383 32.64 -14.32 -14.73
N THR A 384 33.47 -14.65 -13.74
CA THR A 384 33.25 -15.82 -12.90
C THR A 384 32.01 -15.68 -12.01
N ASN A 385 31.74 -14.50 -11.47
CA ASN A 385 30.55 -14.28 -10.66
C ASN A 385 29.28 -14.15 -11.50
N ASN A 386 29.27 -13.30 -12.53
CA ASN A 386 28.04 -13.01 -13.28
C ASN A 386 27.73 -14.07 -14.35
N VAL A 387 28.73 -14.69 -14.98
CA VAL A 387 28.52 -15.69 -16.05
C VAL A 387 28.56 -17.10 -15.48
N LEU A 388 29.68 -17.50 -14.87
CA LEU A 388 29.80 -18.84 -14.27
C LEU A 388 28.81 -19.03 -13.12
N GLY A 389 28.65 -18.03 -12.25
CA GLY A 389 27.64 -18.08 -11.18
C GLY A 389 26.23 -18.31 -11.72
N THR A 390 25.78 -17.53 -12.70
CA THR A 390 24.47 -17.76 -13.36
C THR A 390 24.40 -19.15 -14.00
N ARG A 391 25.44 -19.57 -14.72
CA ARG A 391 25.50 -20.92 -15.32
C ARG A 391 25.35 -22.02 -14.28
N ASN A 392 26.02 -21.93 -13.14
CA ASN A 392 25.92 -22.93 -12.08
C ASN A 392 24.50 -23.02 -11.51
N VAL A 393 23.87 -21.87 -11.21
CA VAL A 393 22.50 -21.85 -10.67
C VAL A 393 21.51 -22.39 -11.71
N VAL A 394 21.65 -22.02 -12.98
CA VAL A 394 20.82 -22.55 -14.09
C VAL A 394 21.01 -24.06 -14.27
N CYS A 395 22.25 -24.56 -14.21
CA CYS A 395 22.53 -25.99 -14.26
C CYS A 395 21.86 -26.73 -13.10
N CYS A 396 22.03 -26.27 -11.86
CA CYS A 396 21.39 -26.88 -10.69
C CYS A 396 19.86 -26.83 -10.78
N ALA A 397 19.28 -25.74 -11.26
CA ALA A 397 17.84 -25.59 -11.46
C ALA A 397 17.30 -26.59 -12.49
N ALA A 398 18.01 -26.78 -13.60
CA ALA A 398 17.66 -27.78 -14.61
C ALA A 398 17.80 -29.22 -14.04
N GLU A 399 18.91 -29.53 -13.37
CA GLU A 399 19.17 -30.83 -12.71
C GLU A 399 18.11 -31.16 -11.63
N SER A 400 17.57 -30.14 -10.94
CA SER A 400 16.56 -30.32 -9.90
C SER A 400 15.11 -30.27 -10.39
N GLU A 401 14.89 -30.10 -11.71
CA GLU A 401 13.57 -29.95 -12.32
C GLU A 401 12.78 -28.72 -11.83
N THR A 402 13.46 -27.59 -11.64
CA THR A 402 12.82 -26.29 -11.38
C THR A 402 11.92 -25.89 -12.56
N GLN A 403 10.71 -25.41 -12.28
CA GLN A 403 9.72 -25.05 -13.31
C GLN A 403 9.89 -23.61 -13.77
N HIS A 404 10.22 -22.71 -12.84
CA HIS A 404 10.32 -21.27 -13.09
C HIS A 404 11.70 -20.74 -12.68
N PHE A 405 12.38 -20.04 -13.59
CA PHE A 405 13.64 -19.37 -13.32
C PHE A 405 13.59 -17.93 -13.81
N VAL A 406 13.92 -16.98 -12.93
CA VAL A 406 13.91 -15.56 -13.25
C VAL A 406 15.29 -14.97 -13.00
N LEU A 407 15.95 -14.54 -14.06
CA LEU A 407 17.20 -13.77 -13.98
C LEU A 407 16.88 -12.28 -13.86
N ILE A 408 17.43 -11.64 -12.82
CA ILE A 408 17.49 -10.18 -12.75
C ILE A 408 18.61 -9.69 -13.66
N SER A 409 18.24 -8.94 -14.70
CA SER A 409 19.15 -8.30 -15.66
C SER A 409 19.08 -6.78 -15.55
N THR A 410 19.74 -6.07 -16.46
CA THR A 410 19.90 -4.60 -16.41
C THR A 410 19.84 -4.00 -17.82
N ASP A 411 19.39 -2.75 -17.91
CA ASP A 411 19.55 -1.91 -19.11
C ASP A 411 20.99 -1.88 -19.66
N LYS A 412 22.00 -1.98 -18.81
CA LYS A 412 23.43 -2.00 -19.20
C LYS A 412 23.84 -3.24 -19.99
N ALA A 413 23.00 -4.27 -20.05
CA ALA A 413 23.20 -5.42 -20.93
C ALA A 413 22.89 -5.09 -22.39
N VAL A 414 22.20 -3.96 -22.66
CA VAL A 414 21.85 -3.48 -24.00
C VAL A 414 23.03 -2.73 -24.61
N ARG A 415 23.60 -3.27 -25.70
CA ARG A 415 24.82 -2.76 -26.35
C ARG A 415 25.89 -2.38 -25.32
N PRO A 416 26.41 -3.32 -24.54
CA PRO A 416 27.18 -2.99 -23.35
C PRO A 416 28.44 -2.19 -23.73
N THR A 417 28.72 -1.10 -23.02
CA THR A 417 30.02 -0.41 -23.06
C THR A 417 30.94 -0.81 -21.91
N SER A 418 30.44 -1.62 -20.98
CA SER A 418 31.17 -2.08 -19.80
C SER A 418 31.21 -3.60 -19.71
N VAL A 419 32.25 -4.12 -19.06
CA VAL A 419 32.42 -5.54 -18.73
C VAL A 419 31.24 -6.04 -17.89
N MET A 420 30.77 -5.24 -16.93
CA MET A 420 29.60 -5.58 -16.13
C MET A 420 28.35 -5.78 -17.01
N GLY A 421 28.10 -4.85 -17.93
CA GLY A 421 27.00 -4.98 -18.89
C GLY A 421 27.14 -6.21 -19.80
N ALA A 422 28.35 -6.44 -20.34
CA ALA A 422 28.63 -7.56 -21.23
C ALA A 422 28.43 -8.91 -20.54
N THR A 423 28.94 -9.06 -19.32
CA THR A 423 28.75 -10.31 -18.54
C THR A 423 27.28 -10.56 -18.22
N LYS A 424 26.48 -9.52 -17.95
CA LYS A 424 25.02 -9.68 -17.78
C LYS A 424 24.31 -10.06 -19.08
N ARG A 425 24.76 -9.55 -20.23
CA ARG A 425 24.25 -10.00 -21.53
C ARG A 425 24.57 -11.47 -21.79
N VAL A 426 25.77 -11.93 -21.47
CA VAL A 426 26.12 -13.35 -21.56
C VAL A 426 25.29 -14.19 -20.59
N ALA A 427 25.01 -13.70 -19.39
CA ALA A 427 24.13 -14.38 -18.42
C ALA A 427 22.69 -14.56 -18.97
N GLU A 428 22.16 -13.59 -19.73
CA GLU A 428 20.88 -13.75 -20.43
C GLU A 428 20.95 -14.89 -21.45
N MET A 429 22.03 -14.97 -22.24
CA MET A 429 22.23 -16.04 -23.23
C MET A 429 22.27 -17.43 -22.58
N VAL A 430 22.87 -17.55 -21.39
CA VAL A 430 22.86 -18.79 -20.59
C VAL A 430 21.43 -19.22 -20.26
N VAL A 431 20.60 -18.28 -19.78
CA VAL A 431 19.20 -18.56 -19.40
C VAL A 431 18.35 -18.90 -20.62
N GLN A 432 18.49 -18.14 -21.70
CA GLN A 432 17.77 -18.37 -22.96
C GLN A 432 18.12 -19.74 -23.56
N ASN A 433 19.40 -20.11 -23.58
CA ASN A 433 19.85 -21.42 -24.07
C ASN A 433 19.28 -22.56 -23.22
N ALA A 434 19.28 -22.41 -21.89
CA ALA A 434 18.69 -23.39 -20.99
C ALA A 434 17.16 -23.52 -21.16
N ALA A 435 16.46 -22.40 -21.38
CA ALA A 435 15.02 -22.40 -21.63
C ALA A 435 14.67 -23.24 -22.86
N VAL A 436 15.39 -23.05 -23.97
CA VAL A 436 15.20 -23.81 -25.21
C VAL A 436 15.56 -25.28 -25.01
N ARG A 437 16.70 -25.56 -24.36
CA ARG A 437 17.20 -26.93 -24.16
C ARG A 437 16.29 -27.78 -23.28
N HIS A 438 15.71 -27.19 -22.24
CA HIS A 438 14.93 -27.91 -21.23
C HIS A 438 13.42 -27.72 -21.33
N GLY A 439 12.94 -26.80 -22.19
CA GLY A 439 11.51 -26.50 -22.34
C GLY A 439 10.86 -25.97 -21.06
N ARG A 440 11.60 -25.15 -20.29
CA ARG A 440 11.17 -24.62 -18.98
C ARG A 440 10.93 -23.11 -19.05
N ASN A 441 10.15 -22.58 -18.11
CA ASN A 441 9.86 -21.15 -18.02
C ASN A 441 11.04 -20.38 -17.39
N PHE A 442 12.09 -20.23 -18.18
CA PHE A 442 13.34 -19.57 -17.79
C PHE A 442 13.42 -18.23 -18.53
N VAL A 443 13.35 -17.14 -17.78
CA VAL A 443 13.20 -15.78 -18.33
C VAL A 443 14.18 -14.82 -17.70
N SER A 444 14.47 -13.73 -18.41
CA SER A 444 15.29 -12.62 -17.91
C SER A 444 14.48 -11.33 -17.88
N VAL A 445 14.68 -10.47 -16.88
CA VAL A 445 13.98 -9.20 -16.77
C VAL A 445 14.98 -8.06 -16.67
N ARG A 446 14.97 -7.14 -17.64
CA ARG A 446 15.81 -5.94 -17.70
C ARG A 446 15.06 -4.74 -17.13
N PHE A 447 15.74 -3.98 -16.28
CA PHE A 447 15.32 -2.66 -15.85
C PHE A 447 16.53 -1.79 -15.52
N GLY A 448 16.28 -0.49 -15.38
CA GLY A 448 17.33 0.50 -15.12
C GLY A 448 17.65 0.67 -13.63
N ASN A 449 18.02 1.89 -13.26
CA ASN A 449 18.44 2.17 -11.89
C ASN A 449 17.26 2.10 -10.93
N VAL A 450 17.58 1.71 -9.69
CA VAL A 450 16.59 1.57 -8.62
C VAL A 450 16.99 2.43 -7.44
N LEU A 451 16.03 3.20 -6.94
CA LEU A 451 16.23 4.21 -5.90
C LEU A 451 16.51 3.59 -4.53
N GLY A 452 17.42 4.23 -3.79
CA GLY A 452 17.82 3.74 -2.46
C GLY A 452 18.55 2.41 -2.50
N SER A 453 18.93 1.90 -3.67
CA SER A 453 19.76 0.70 -3.74
C SER A 453 21.13 0.98 -3.13
N ARG A 454 21.70 -0.04 -2.45
CA ARG A 454 22.98 0.08 -1.75
C ARG A 454 24.06 0.57 -2.70
N CYS A 455 24.92 1.46 -2.20
CA CYS A 455 26.04 2.03 -2.94
C CYS A 455 25.64 2.69 -4.28
N SER A 456 24.43 3.23 -4.38
CA SER A 456 23.98 4.01 -5.54
C SER A 456 24.26 5.51 -5.35
N VAL A 457 23.97 6.30 -6.40
CA VAL A 457 24.26 7.74 -6.43
C VAL A 457 23.57 8.52 -5.31
N VAL A 458 22.36 8.12 -4.90
CA VAL A 458 21.59 8.84 -3.86
C VAL A 458 22.26 8.75 -2.49
N PRO A 459 22.60 7.56 -1.95
CA PRO A 459 23.42 7.45 -0.74
C PRO A 459 24.73 8.23 -0.79
N ILE A 460 25.43 8.22 -1.93
CA ILE A 460 26.68 8.96 -2.11
C ILE A 460 26.44 10.47 -1.99
N PHE A 461 25.43 11.00 -2.69
CA PHE A 461 25.08 12.42 -2.59
C PHE A 461 24.65 12.82 -1.19
N LEU A 462 23.84 12.00 -0.52
CA LEU A 462 23.48 12.25 0.87
C LEU A 462 24.73 12.29 1.75
N SER A 463 25.64 11.33 1.64
CA SER A 463 26.90 11.34 2.41
C SER A 463 27.74 12.59 2.13
N GLN A 464 27.83 13.03 0.87
CA GLN A 464 28.56 14.23 0.48
C GLN A 464 27.89 15.50 1.02
N ILE A 465 26.56 15.58 0.99
CA ILE A 465 25.79 16.69 1.58
C ILE A 465 26.04 16.77 3.09
N HIS A 466 25.97 15.64 3.81
CA HIS A 466 26.24 15.62 5.25
C HIS A 466 27.69 16.01 5.58
N ALA A 467 28.63 15.79 4.66
CA ALA A 467 30.02 16.20 4.79
C ALA A 467 30.30 17.67 4.39
N GLY A 468 29.28 18.42 3.94
CA GLY A 468 29.42 19.82 3.51
C GLY A 468 29.77 20.00 2.02
N GLY A 469 29.70 18.94 1.21
CA GLY A 469 30.02 18.96 -0.22
C GLY A 469 31.53 18.92 -0.52
N PRO A 470 31.92 19.14 -1.79
CA PRO A 470 31.06 19.31 -2.97
C PRO A 470 30.37 18.00 -3.37
N LEU A 471 29.24 18.12 -4.09
CA LEU A 471 28.64 16.98 -4.78
C LEU A 471 29.43 16.66 -6.05
N THR A 472 29.79 15.39 -6.25
CA THR A 472 30.55 14.97 -7.44
C THR A 472 29.62 14.34 -8.48
N ILE A 473 29.46 14.99 -9.63
CA ILE A 473 28.63 14.50 -10.74
C ILE A 473 29.54 14.19 -11.93
N THR A 474 29.32 13.08 -12.60
CA THR A 474 30.19 12.68 -13.74
C THR A 474 30.05 13.61 -14.93
N HIS A 475 28.82 13.99 -15.32
CA HIS A 475 28.57 14.87 -16.46
C HIS A 475 27.27 15.67 -16.32
N PRO A 476 27.21 16.95 -16.75
CA PRO A 476 26.03 17.81 -16.63
C PRO A 476 24.79 17.26 -17.35
N GLU A 477 24.98 16.60 -18.48
CA GLU A 477 23.88 16.03 -19.29
C GLU A 477 23.51 14.59 -18.91
N MET A 478 24.15 13.98 -17.90
CA MET A 478 23.93 12.58 -17.58
C MET A 478 22.48 12.32 -17.15
N ARG A 479 21.82 11.36 -17.80
CA ARG A 479 20.46 10.94 -17.44
C ARG A 479 20.40 9.46 -17.11
N ARG A 480 19.55 9.12 -16.15
CA ARG A 480 19.25 7.73 -15.77
C ARG A 480 17.77 7.53 -15.54
N TYR A 481 17.32 6.33 -15.84
CA TYR A 481 15.98 5.85 -15.53
C TYR A 481 15.93 5.40 -14.07
N PHE A 482 14.90 5.82 -13.34
CA PHE A 482 14.72 5.45 -11.93
C PHE A 482 13.34 4.89 -11.65
N MET A 483 13.29 3.82 -10.88
CA MET A 483 12.08 3.30 -10.24
C MET A 483 12.38 2.95 -8.78
N THR A 484 11.34 2.69 -7.99
CA THR A 484 11.53 2.22 -6.60
C THR A 484 11.84 0.72 -6.56
N ILE A 485 12.50 0.26 -5.50
CA ILE A 485 12.81 -1.17 -5.31
C ILE A 485 11.52 -2.03 -5.28
N PRO A 486 10.48 -1.67 -4.50
CA PRO A 486 9.25 -2.44 -4.49
C PRO A 486 8.55 -2.51 -5.86
N GLU A 487 8.51 -1.39 -6.60
CA GLU A 487 7.92 -1.32 -7.94
C GLU A 487 8.67 -2.22 -8.94
N ALA A 488 10.01 -2.20 -8.90
CA ALA A 488 10.83 -3.05 -9.76
C ALA A 488 10.54 -4.53 -9.53
N VAL A 489 10.51 -4.93 -8.26
CA VAL A 489 10.25 -6.32 -7.87
C VAL A 489 8.83 -6.76 -8.23
N GLN A 490 7.82 -5.91 -8.04
CA GLN A 490 6.45 -6.25 -8.46
C GLN A 490 6.36 -6.55 -9.96
N LEU A 491 6.97 -5.70 -10.78
CA LEU A 491 6.98 -5.87 -12.24
C LEU A 491 7.82 -7.09 -12.66
N VAL A 492 8.92 -7.38 -11.97
CA VAL A 492 9.70 -8.62 -12.16
C VAL A 492 8.84 -9.86 -11.87
N LEU A 493 8.12 -9.86 -10.75
CA LEU A 493 7.24 -10.96 -10.39
C LEU A 493 6.15 -11.17 -11.44
N GLN A 494 5.54 -10.10 -11.95
CA GLN A 494 4.56 -10.21 -13.04
C GLN A 494 5.18 -10.70 -14.35
N ALA A 495 6.35 -10.21 -14.72
CA ALA A 495 7.08 -10.70 -15.90
C ALA A 495 7.33 -12.22 -15.80
N SER A 496 7.64 -12.74 -14.60
CA SER A 496 7.80 -14.18 -14.39
C SER A 496 6.54 -15.00 -14.67
N ALA A 497 5.35 -14.44 -14.42
CA ALA A 497 4.08 -15.10 -14.69
C ALA A 497 3.64 -15.01 -16.16
N LEU A 498 4.20 -14.06 -16.93
CA LEU A 498 3.93 -13.89 -18.36
C LEU A 498 4.83 -14.77 -19.24
N GLY A 499 5.97 -15.22 -18.70
CA GLY A 499 6.95 -16.05 -19.39
C GLY A 499 6.42 -17.40 -19.83
N ARG A 500 6.89 -17.87 -20.99
CA ARG A 500 6.67 -19.24 -21.49
C ARG A 500 7.99 -19.99 -21.70
N GLY A 501 9.13 -19.32 -21.53
CA GLY A 501 10.49 -19.84 -21.68
C GLY A 501 11.27 -19.08 -22.74
N GLY A 502 12.45 -18.58 -22.36
CA GLY A 502 13.42 -17.94 -23.26
C GLY A 502 13.19 -16.45 -23.51
N GLU A 503 12.11 -15.88 -22.98
CA GLU A 503 11.83 -14.46 -23.14
C GLU A 503 12.78 -13.58 -22.32
N VAL A 504 13.08 -12.41 -22.90
CA VAL A 504 13.69 -11.29 -22.19
C VAL A 504 12.64 -10.19 -22.08
N PHE A 505 12.23 -9.90 -20.85
CA PHE A 505 11.31 -8.83 -20.55
C PHE A 505 12.07 -7.53 -20.27
N VAL A 506 11.47 -6.41 -20.65
CA VAL A 506 11.99 -5.06 -20.35
C VAL A 506 10.89 -4.29 -19.64
N LEU A 507 11.22 -3.70 -18.50
CA LEU A 507 10.28 -2.89 -17.76
C LEU A 507 10.19 -1.48 -18.37
N ASP A 508 8.97 -0.96 -18.47
CA ASP A 508 8.78 0.45 -18.81
C ASP A 508 9.33 1.33 -17.69
N MET A 509 10.36 2.10 -18.02
CA MET A 509 11.07 2.96 -17.09
C MET A 509 10.56 4.42 -17.06
N GLY A 510 9.49 4.75 -17.76
CA GLY A 510 8.99 6.13 -17.85
C GLY A 510 10.07 7.09 -18.34
N GLU A 511 10.08 8.32 -17.82
CA GLU A 511 11.01 9.36 -18.27
C GLU A 511 12.37 9.31 -17.55
N PRO A 512 13.48 9.51 -18.28
CA PRO A 512 14.80 9.57 -17.68
C PRO A 512 15.04 10.91 -16.97
N ILE A 513 15.83 10.87 -15.90
CA ILE A 513 16.06 12.01 -15.00
C ILE A 513 17.51 12.44 -15.07
N ARG A 514 17.76 13.75 -15.17
CA ARG A 514 19.13 14.29 -15.12
C ARG A 514 19.70 14.11 -13.73
N ILE A 515 20.94 13.64 -13.64
CA ILE A 515 21.61 13.43 -12.35
C ILE A 515 21.85 14.77 -11.62
N VAL A 516 22.08 15.86 -12.37
CA VAL A 516 22.16 17.22 -11.80
C VAL A 516 20.86 17.66 -11.16
N ASP A 517 19.72 17.36 -11.79
CA ASP A 517 18.39 17.68 -11.26
C ASP A 517 18.11 16.88 -9.97
N LEU A 518 18.50 15.61 -9.95
CA LEU A 518 18.41 14.75 -8.78
C LEU A 518 19.27 15.27 -7.61
N ALA A 519 20.52 15.63 -7.89
CA ALA A 519 21.44 16.21 -6.92
C ALA A 519 20.88 17.51 -6.33
N SER A 520 20.37 18.40 -7.19
CA SER A 520 19.80 19.69 -6.77
C SER A 520 18.58 19.50 -5.89
N ASP A 521 17.70 18.55 -6.21
CA ASP A 521 16.54 18.24 -5.37
C ASP A 521 16.97 17.70 -3.99
N LEU A 522 18.00 16.85 -3.93
CA LEU A 522 18.51 16.32 -2.67
C LEU A 522 19.09 17.42 -1.76
N VAL A 523 19.88 18.34 -2.32
CA VAL A 523 20.42 19.50 -1.58
C VAL A 523 19.27 20.33 -0.99
N ARG A 524 18.25 20.63 -1.79
CA ARG A 524 17.08 21.41 -1.33
C ARG A 524 16.25 20.68 -0.29
N LEU A 525 16.01 19.38 -0.45
CA LEU A 525 15.31 18.56 0.55
C LEU A 525 16.08 18.46 1.87
N SER A 526 17.40 18.61 1.84
CA SER A 526 18.26 18.73 3.02
C SER A 526 18.24 20.13 3.66
N GLY A 527 17.47 21.09 3.12
CA GLY A 527 17.38 22.46 3.62
C GLY A 527 18.56 23.35 3.23
N LEU A 528 19.28 22.98 2.17
CA LEU A 528 20.47 23.68 1.68
C LEU A 528 20.26 24.22 0.27
N GLU A 529 21.10 25.17 -0.15
CA GLU A 529 21.08 25.77 -1.48
C GLU A 529 22.31 25.38 -2.32
N VAL A 530 22.05 24.99 -3.56
CA VAL A 530 23.12 24.70 -4.54
C VAL A 530 23.85 25.99 -4.90
N GLY A 531 25.18 25.98 -4.87
CA GLY A 531 26.04 27.12 -5.19
C GLY A 531 26.28 28.09 -4.04
N ARG A 532 25.40 28.12 -3.03
CA ARG A 532 25.62 28.85 -1.78
C ARG A 532 26.18 27.94 -0.69
N ASP A 533 25.47 26.86 -0.38
CA ASP A 533 25.79 25.96 0.72
C ASP A 533 26.53 24.71 0.22
N ILE A 534 26.18 24.21 -0.97
CA ILE A 534 26.78 23.02 -1.59
C ILE A 534 27.19 23.29 -3.04
N GLU A 535 28.48 23.15 -3.34
CA GLU A 535 29.02 23.22 -4.71
C GLU A 535 28.79 21.90 -5.47
N ILE A 536 28.54 21.96 -6.78
CA ILE A 536 28.52 20.79 -7.68
C ILE A 536 29.79 20.81 -8.52
N ARG A 537 30.58 19.73 -8.45
CA ARG A 537 31.79 19.53 -9.27
C ARG A 537 31.59 18.42 -10.30
N PHE A 538 31.98 18.70 -11.53
CA PHE A 538 31.96 17.72 -12.61
C PHE A 538 33.27 16.95 -12.69
N THR A 539 33.20 15.62 -12.55
CA THR A 539 34.40 14.76 -12.46
C THR A 539 34.75 14.03 -13.76
N GLY A 540 33.94 14.18 -14.82
CA GLY A 540 34.10 13.46 -16.08
C GLY A 540 33.40 12.10 -16.09
N ILE A 541 33.19 11.58 -17.29
CA ILE A 541 32.60 10.25 -17.53
C ILE A 541 33.66 9.20 -17.24
N ARG A 542 33.31 8.18 -16.44
CA ARG A 542 34.22 7.09 -16.08
C ARG A 542 34.28 6.02 -17.17
N PRO A 543 35.34 5.19 -17.22
CA PRO A 543 35.44 4.08 -18.16
C PRO A 543 34.19 3.19 -18.13
N GLY A 544 33.68 2.85 -19.32
CA GLY A 544 32.49 2.01 -19.50
C GLY A 544 31.14 2.68 -19.21
N GLU A 545 31.10 3.90 -18.67
CA GLU A 545 29.85 4.63 -18.40
C GLU A 545 29.27 5.32 -19.64
N ARG A 546 27.94 5.36 -19.71
CA ARG A 546 27.19 6.03 -20.77
C ARG A 546 26.60 7.36 -20.32
N LEU A 547 26.47 8.31 -21.24
CA LEU A 547 25.75 9.55 -20.98
C LEU A 547 24.23 9.29 -20.81
N PHE A 548 23.69 8.43 -21.67
CA PHE A 548 22.31 7.96 -21.66
C PHE A 548 22.29 6.43 -21.76
N GLU A 549 21.48 5.79 -20.92
CA GLU A 549 21.23 4.35 -21.05
C GLU A 549 20.17 4.13 -22.12
N GLU A 550 20.27 3.02 -22.84
CA GLU A 550 19.34 2.67 -23.89
C GLU A 550 18.41 1.56 -23.41
N PRO A 551 17.10 1.69 -23.65
CA PRO A 551 16.16 0.69 -23.16
C PRO A 551 16.17 -0.60 -23.98
N PHE A 552 16.61 -0.58 -25.26
CA PHE A 552 16.44 -1.70 -26.21
C PHE A 552 17.58 -1.78 -27.24
N PHE A 553 17.86 -2.98 -27.76
CA PHE A 553 18.80 -3.16 -28.88
C PHE A 553 18.18 -2.69 -30.21
N ARG A 554 19.01 -2.33 -31.21
CA ARG A 554 18.53 -1.92 -32.54
C ARG A 554 17.76 -3.01 -33.29
N HIS A 555 18.15 -4.26 -33.07
CA HIS A 555 17.57 -5.43 -33.74
C HIS A 555 16.49 -6.13 -32.90
N GLU A 556 16.29 -5.68 -31.66
CA GLU A 556 15.19 -6.17 -30.84
C GLU A 556 13.92 -5.42 -31.20
N GLU A 557 12.87 -6.16 -31.51
CA GLU A 557 11.53 -5.61 -31.52
C GLU A 557 10.95 -5.71 -30.12
N VAL A 558 10.31 -4.64 -29.66
CA VAL A 558 9.77 -4.55 -28.29
C VAL A 558 8.27 -4.55 -28.40
N VAL A 559 7.68 -5.68 -28.04
CA VAL A 559 6.24 -5.87 -28.15
C VAL A 559 5.57 -5.75 -26.78
N PRO A 560 4.39 -5.12 -26.69
CA PRO A 560 3.60 -5.11 -25.47
C PRO A 560 3.25 -6.53 -25.00
N THR A 561 3.10 -6.71 -23.69
CA THR A 561 2.55 -7.94 -23.11
C THR A 561 1.12 -7.69 -22.60
N GLY A 562 0.52 -8.70 -21.93
CA GLY A 562 -0.73 -8.50 -21.20
C GLY A 562 -0.63 -7.49 -20.05
N HIS A 563 0.57 -7.07 -19.68
CA HIS A 563 0.81 -6.05 -18.67
C HIS A 563 1.41 -4.77 -19.30
N PRO A 564 0.82 -3.58 -19.07
CA PRO A 564 1.19 -2.35 -19.81
C PRO A 564 2.62 -1.87 -19.56
N LYS A 565 3.21 -2.18 -18.39
CA LYS A 565 4.58 -1.80 -18.04
C LYS A 565 5.61 -2.93 -18.18
N VAL A 566 5.21 -4.09 -18.71
CA VAL A 566 6.13 -5.19 -19.00
C VAL A 566 6.11 -5.39 -20.50
N LEU A 567 7.24 -5.16 -21.14
CA LEU A 567 7.42 -5.33 -22.57
C LEU A 567 8.25 -6.60 -22.81
N ARG A 568 8.11 -7.22 -23.96
CA ARG A 568 8.90 -8.38 -24.36
C ARG A 568 9.82 -8.01 -25.51
N ALA A 569 11.11 -8.23 -25.33
CA ALA A 569 12.09 -8.14 -26.40
C ALA A 569 12.05 -9.43 -27.23
N THR A 570 11.85 -9.30 -28.54
CA THR A 570 11.89 -10.39 -29.52
C THR A 570 13.09 -10.23 -30.45
N ASN A 571 13.42 -11.28 -31.21
CA ASN A 571 14.50 -11.30 -32.21
C ASN A 571 15.94 -11.19 -31.66
N GLY A 572 16.12 -11.35 -30.34
CA GLY A 572 17.44 -11.59 -29.75
C GLY A 572 17.94 -12.99 -30.10
N HIS A 573 18.50 -13.16 -31.29
CA HIS A 573 19.07 -14.44 -31.72
C HIS A 573 20.23 -14.85 -30.79
N VAL A 574 20.13 -16.03 -30.21
CA VAL A 574 21.26 -16.70 -29.53
C VAL A 574 21.87 -17.65 -30.55
N ALA A 575 23.15 -17.49 -30.86
CA ALA A 575 23.83 -18.35 -31.81
C ALA A 575 23.83 -19.82 -31.32
N PRO A 576 23.72 -20.82 -32.22
CA PRO A 576 23.68 -22.23 -31.86
C PRO A 576 24.93 -22.72 -31.09
N ASP A 577 26.08 -22.08 -31.30
CA ASP A 577 27.39 -22.44 -30.70
C ASP A 577 27.71 -21.70 -29.40
N VAL A 578 26.78 -20.86 -28.89
CA VAL A 578 27.04 -19.96 -27.76
C VAL A 578 27.54 -20.69 -26.52
N ALA A 579 27.10 -21.94 -26.30
CA ALA A 579 27.45 -22.73 -25.12
C ALA A 579 28.95 -23.05 -25.04
N THR A 580 29.61 -23.30 -26.18
CA THR A 580 31.05 -23.58 -26.25
C THR A 580 31.86 -22.30 -26.04
N ALA A 581 31.43 -21.20 -26.66
CA ALA A 581 32.06 -19.91 -26.47
C ALA A 581 31.94 -19.42 -25.02
N ILE A 582 30.79 -19.62 -24.36
CA ILE A 582 30.59 -19.32 -22.94
C ILE A 582 31.52 -20.18 -22.05
N GLN A 583 31.67 -21.48 -22.36
CA GLN A 583 32.59 -22.34 -21.62
C GLN A 583 34.03 -21.87 -21.73
N THR A 584 34.45 -21.46 -22.94
CA THR A 584 35.79 -20.91 -23.20
C THR A 584 36.02 -19.62 -22.40
N LEU A 585 35.06 -18.69 -22.43
CA LEU A 585 35.11 -17.46 -21.64
C LEU A 585 35.24 -17.75 -20.14
N VAL A 586 34.44 -18.69 -19.63
CA VAL A 586 34.45 -19.07 -18.21
C VAL A 586 35.77 -19.72 -17.81
N ALA A 587 36.34 -20.60 -18.65
CA ALA A 587 37.63 -21.22 -18.40
C ALA A 587 38.73 -20.15 -18.32
N ALA A 588 38.81 -19.27 -19.32
CA ALA A 588 39.77 -18.15 -19.34
C ALA A 588 39.62 -17.23 -18.11
N GLY A 589 38.39 -16.94 -17.69
CA GLY A 589 38.13 -16.14 -16.48
C GLY A 589 38.56 -16.83 -15.19
N ARG A 590 38.45 -18.16 -15.08
CA ARG A 590 38.91 -18.94 -13.91
C ARG A 590 40.43 -19.09 -13.85
N GLU A 591 41.06 -19.16 -15.02
CA GLU A 591 42.52 -19.22 -15.16
C GLU A 591 43.17 -17.83 -15.11
N CYS A 592 42.38 -16.77 -14.88
CA CYS A 592 42.83 -15.39 -14.76
C CYS A 592 43.65 -14.93 -15.97
N TYR A 593 43.15 -15.20 -17.19
CA TYR A 593 43.78 -14.71 -18.42
C TYR A 593 43.86 -13.18 -18.42
N PRO A 594 44.78 -12.57 -19.19
CA PRO A 594 44.89 -11.11 -19.29
C PRO A 594 43.57 -10.44 -19.66
N ASP A 595 43.30 -9.26 -19.08
CA ASP A 595 42.04 -8.54 -19.26
C ASP A 595 41.71 -8.25 -20.73
N GLU A 596 42.70 -7.93 -21.56
CA GLU A 596 42.49 -7.71 -22.99
C GLU A 596 41.95 -8.96 -23.70
N GLU A 597 42.42 -10.14 -23.31
CA GLU A 597 41.97 -11.40 -23.87
C GLU A 597 40.55 -11.74 -23.41
N LEU A 598 40.25 -11.53 -22.12
CA LEU A 598 38.90 -11.69 -21.58
C LEU A 598 37.90 -10.76 -22.28
N ARG A 599 38.29 -9.50 -22.52
CA ARG A 599 37.48 -8.51 -23.26
C ARG A 599 37.28 -8.92 -24.72
N ARG A 600 38.30 -9.51 -25.36
CA ARG A 600 38.19 -10.05 -26.73
C ARG A 600 37.17 -11.21 -26.78
N LEU A 601 37.24 -12.14 -25.84
CA LEU A 601 36.29 -13.26 -25.74
C LEU A 601 34.86 -12.77 -25.47
N LEU A 602 34.70 -11.77 -24.59
CA LEU A 602 33.41 -11.10 -24.39
C LEU A 602 32.89 -10.46 -25.67
N LYS A 603 33.74 -9.81 -26.45
CA LYS A 603 33.37 -9.20 -27.73
C LYS A 603 32.97 -10.23 -28.79
N THR A 604 33.58 -11.41 -28.79
CA THR A 604 33.14 -12.52 -29.67
C THR A 604 31.72 -12.96 -29.34
N LEU A 605 31.37 -13.05 -28.05
CA LEU A 605 30.02 -13.41 -27.60
C LEU A 605 29.00 -12.27 -27.75
N VAL A 606 29.46 -11.03 -27.58
CA VAL A 606 28.65 -9.82 -27.62
C VAL A 606 29.29 -8.83 -28.60
N PRO A 607 29.00 -8.94 -29.91
CA PRO A 607 29.70 -8.16 -30.96
C PRO A 607 29.66 -6.64 -30.73
N ASP A 608 28.53 -6.13 -30.27
CA ASP A 608 28.31 -4.70 -29.98
C ASP A 608 29.06 -4.21 -28.71
N PHE A 609 29.80 -5.08 -28.02
CA PHE A 609 30.55 -4.72 -26.81
C PHE A 609 31.67 -3.73 -27.14
N GLY A 610 31.63 -2.57 -26.46
CA GLY A 610 32.64 -1.51 -26.60
C GLY A 610 32.40 -0.56 -27.78
N GLU A 611 31.27 -0.67 -28.49
CA GLU A 611 30.91 0.32 -29.50
C GLU A 611 30.41 1.62 -28.83
N THR A 612 31.09 2.74 -29.13
CA THR A 612 30.83 4.06 -28.52
C THR A 612 30.17 5.06 -29.47
N GLY A 613 29.81 4.65 -30.69
CA GLY A 613 29.22 5.54 -31.70
C GLY A 613 27.71 5.80 -31.50
N LEU A 614 27.32 7.08 -31.43
CA LEU A 614 25.94 7.49 -31.76
C LEU A 614 25.72 7.30 -33.28
N PRO A 615 24.57 6.76 -33.74
CA PRO A 615 24.31 6.61 -35.17
C PRO A 615 24.33 7.94 -35.92
N GLU A 616 24.94 7.95 -37.12
CA GLU A 616 24.84 9.04 -38.11
C GLU A 616 23.36 9.40 -38.44
N GLU A 617 22.43 8.44 -38.36
CA GLU A 617 21.00 8.66 -38.67
C GLU A 617 20.24 9.58 -37.70
N HIS A 618 20.78 9.87 -36.50
CA HIS A 618 20.15 10.85 -35.60
C HIS A 618 20.32 12.31 -36.08
N ARG A 619 21.19 12.57 -37.07
CA ARG A 619 21.29 13.90 -37.70
C ARG A 619 20.15 14.17 -38.69
N GLU A 620 19.59 13.15 -39.34
CA GLU A 620 18.55 13.34 -40.37
C GLU A 620 17.12 13.29 -39.82
N ARG A 621 16.84 12.51 -38.76
CA ARG A 621 15.49 12.47 -38.16
C ARG A 621 15.10 13.73 -37.37
N ARG A 622 16.02 14.66 -37.15
CA ARG A 622 15.71 16.00 -36.59
C ARG A 622 14.89 16.89 -37.54
N ARG A 623 14.69 16.50 -38.81
CA ARG A 623 13.88 17.25 -39.79
C ARG A 623 12.49 16.70 -40.09
N ALA A 624 12.05 15.62 -39.45
CA ALA A 624 10.69 15.11 -39.63
C ALA A 624 10.11 14.57 -38.32
N THR A 625 9.52 15.46 -37.53
CA THR A 625 8.62 15.09 -36.43
C THR A 625 7.18 15.14 -36.96
N PRO A 626 6.47 14.02 -37.12
CA PRO A 626 5.03 14.04 -36.91
C PRO A 626 4.83 14.08 -35.40
N SER A 627 4.12 15.10 -34.93
CA SER A 627 3.70 15.31 -33.54
C SER A 627 3.34 14.00 -32.82
N ALA A 628 3.81 13.89 -31.58
CA ALA A 628 3.35 12.90 -30.61
C ALA A 628 1.83 12.72 -30.68
N ARG A 629 1.36 11.55 -31.08
CA ARG A 629 -0.03 11.15 -30.85
C ARG A 629 -0.19 10.93 -29.35
N THR A 630 -0.55 11.99 -28.64
CA THR A 630 -1.20 11.93 -27.34
C THR A 630 -2.41 11.01 -27.45
N TRP A 631 -2.37 9.91 -26.70
CA TRP A 631 -3.50 9.01 -26.53
C TRP A 631 -4.60 9.77 -25.76
N ARG A 632 -5.66 10.21 -26.45
CA ARG A 632 -6.90 10.65 -25.79
C ARG A 632 -7.72 9.39 -25.52
N GLY A 633 -7.81 9.00 -24.26
CA GLY A 633 -8.69 7.94 -23.81
C GLY A 633 -10.15 8.34 -24.05
N HIS A 634 -10.90 7.52 -24.81
CA HIS A 634 -12.35 7.61 -24.85
C HIS A 634 -12.92 6.82 -23.68
N ALA A 635 -13.62 7.51 -22.78
CA ALA A 635 -14.50 6.91 -21.79
C ALA A 635 -15.80 6.41 -22.47
N PRO A 636 -16.37 5.27 -22.05
CA PRO A 636 -17.70 4.87 -22.49
C PRO A 636 -18.75 5.50 -21.57
N GLY A 637 -19.58 6.39 -22.11
CA GLY A 637 -20.73 6.98 -21.43
C GLY A 637 -21.87 7.19 -22.41
N ALA A 638 -22.93 6.39 -22.24
CA ALA A 638 -24.20 6.53 -22.94
C ALA A 638 -24.88 7.88 -22.63
N TRP A 639 -25.68 8.41 -23.57
CA TRP A 639 -27.07 8.90 -23.43
C TRP A 639 -27.46 9.79 -24.63
N SER A 640 -28.45 9.31 -25.39
CA SER A 640 -29.55 9.97 -26.13
C SER A 640 -29.47 11.44 -26.60
N SER A 641 -29.63 11.64 -27.92
CA SER A 641 -30.59 12.57 -28.59
C SER A 641 -30.32 12.52 -30.10
N ILE A 642 -31.16 11.85 -30.89
CA ILE A 642 -32.27 12.40 -31.70
C ILE A 642 -31.87 13.58 -32.60
N GLU A 643 -32.01 13.30 -33.91
CA GLU A 643 -32.40 14.17 -35.03
C GLU A 643 -31.38 14.60 -36.12
N ARG A 644 -31.79 14.18 -37.34
CA ARG A 644 -31.69 14.83 -38.67
C ARG A 644 -30.57 14.41 -39.64
N ARG A 645 -30.96 13.41 -40.46
CA ARG A 645 -31.00 13.38 -41.94
C ARG A 645 -29.87 14.10 -42.72
N ALA A 646 -29.08 13.31 -43.46
CA ALA A 646 -29.02 13.37 -44.93
C ALA A 646 -28.17 12.20 -45.48
N ASP A 647 -28.82 11.27 -46.17
CA ASP A 647 -28.25 10.43 -47.24
C ASP A 647 -28.71 11.09 -48.56
N PRO A 648 -27.90 11.14 -49.64
CA PRO A 648 -27.78 9.99 -50.53
C PRO A 648 -26.38 9.81 -51.15
N ASP A 649 -25.96 8.57 -51.40
CA ASP A 649 -26.06 7.97 -52.74
C ASP A 649 -24.98 6.90 -53.02
N ARG A 650 -25.46 5.83 -53.66
CA ARG A 650 -24.77 4.90 -54.61
C ARG A 650 -23.83 3.79 -54.11
N ARG A 651 -24.42 2.57 -54.15
CA ARG A 651 -24.34 1.59 -55.26
C ARG A 651 -23.79 0.18 -54.91
N ARG A 652 -24.73 -0.77 -54.98
CA ARG A 652 -24.73 -2.01 -55.81
C ARG A 652 -23.77 -3.16 -55.47
N ARG A 653 -24.34 -4.30 -55.02
CA ARG A 653 -24.57 -5.59 -55.74
C ARG A 653 -24.70 -6.73 -54.71
N GLU A 654 -25.90 -7.28 -54.52
CA GLU A 654 -26.39 -8.53 -55.14
C GLU A 654 -25.55 -9.79 -54.83
N ARG A 655 -26.09 -10.68 -53.99
CA ARG A 655 -26.44 -12.07 -54.39
C ARG A 655 -27.37 -12.75 -53.36
N ARG A 656 -28.53 -13.15 -53.90
CA ARG A 656 -29.45 -14.25 -53.56
C ARG A 656 -28.73 -15.50 -52.98
N THR A 657 -29.28 -16.45 -52.24
CA THR A 657 -30.60 -16.83 -51.68
C THR A 657 -30.32 -18.18 -50.98
N HIS A 658 -30.94 -18.48 -49.84
CA HIS A 658 -31.70 -19.73 -49.66
C HIS A 658 -32.51 -19.69 -48.37
N ALA A 659 -33.80 -19.90 -48.55
CA ALA A 659 -34.79 -20.07 -47.51
C ALA A 659 -34.96 -21.57 -47.24
N SER A 660 -35.23 -21.92 -45.99
CA SER A 660 -36.11 -23.04 -45.63
C SER A 660 -36.73 -22.71 -44.27
N ALA A 661 -38.00 -22.32 -44.31
CA ALA A 661 -38.94 -22.43 -43.19
C ALA A 661 -39.30 -23.92 -43.01
N VAL A 662 -39.79 -24.40 -41.86
CA VAL A 662 -41.23 -24.34 -41.50
C VAL A 662 -41.46 -24.95 -40.09
N SER A 663 -42.28 -24.23 -39.30
CA SER A 663 -43.22 -24.57 -38.19
C SER A 663 -42.86 -25.59 -37.10
N ILE A 664 -42.91 -25.27 -35.79
CA ILE A 664 -44.09 -25.05 -34.91
C ILE A 664 -45.07 -26.25 -34.87
N GLU A 665 -45.16 -26.96 -33.73
CA GLU A 665 -46.43 -27.13 -33.00
C GLU A 665 -46.28 -27.66 -31.56
N ARG A 666 -47.21 -27.22 -30.71
CA ARG A 666 -47.44 -27.52 -29.29
C ARG A 666 -48.47 -28.67 -29.14
N ARG A 667 -48.39 -29.44 -28.04
CA ARG A 667 -49.47 -29.84 -27.08
C ARG A 667 -48.89 -30.87 -26.08
N ALA A 668 -48.97 -30.68 -24.75
CA ALA A 668 -50.11 -30.95 -23.83
C ALA A 668 -50.51 -32.45 -23.84
N LEU A 669 -50.70 -33.23 -22.76
CA LEU A 669 -51.12 -33.04 -21.35
C LEU A 669 -51.01 -34.42 -20.64
N GLY A 670 -51.03 -34.46 -19.29
CA GLY A 670 -51.40 -35.66 -18.49
C GLY A 670 -50.56 -35.90 -17.22
N GLU A 671 -50.73 -35.21 -16.08
CA GLU A 671 -51.64 -35.51 -14.94
C GLU A 671 -51.42 -36.90 -14.27
N ARG A 672 -50.95 -37.07 -13.01
CA ARG A 672 -51.59 -36.94 -11.66
C ARG A 672 -50.61 -37.59 -10.64
N ARG A 673 -50.53 -37.37 -9.31
CA ARG A 673 -51.43 -36.84 -8.25
C ARG A 673 -50.63 -36.60 -6.93
N CYS A 674 -51.07 -35.59 -6.17
CA CYS A 674 -51.07 -35.25 -4.72
C CYS A 674 -50.45 -36.18 -3.65
N GLY A 675 -50.07 -35.75 -2.42
CA GLY A 675 -50.25 -34.49 -1.64
C GLY A 675 -49.38 -34.53 -0.35
N GLY A 676 -48.93 -33.41 0.24
CA GLY A 676 -49.57 -32.63 1.35
C GLY A 676 -49.30 -33.28 2.74
N ASP A 677 -49.05 -32.64 3.88
CA ASP A 677 -48.81 -31.27 4.35
C ASP A 677 -48.32 -31.39 5.85
N ARG A 678 -47.66 -30.36 6.39
CA ARG A 678 -47.56 -29.97 7.84
C ARG A 678 -46.84 -30.82 8.93
N ARG A 679 -45.79 -30.17 9.48
CA ARG A 679 -45.56 -29.70 10.89
C ARG A 679 -45.38 -30.68 12.10
N ILE A 680 -44.39 -30.29 12.94
CA ILE A 680 -44.24 -30.41 14.42
C ILE A 680 -43.25 -31.48 14.98
N THR A 681 -42.22 -30.96 15.68
CA THR A 681 -41.25 -31.54 16.66
C THR A 681 -41.96 -32.06 17.96
N PRO A 682 -41.36 -32.54 19.10
CA PRO A 682 -39.96 -32.55 19.63
C PRO A 682 -39.57 -33.79 20.52
N LEU A 683 -38.52 -33.63 21.36
CA LEU A 683 -38.25 -34.22 22.71
C LEU A 683 -37.51 -35.59 22.77
N THR A 684 -36.21 -35.68 23.14
CA THR A 684 -35.50 -35.58 24.45
C THR A 684 -35.15 -36.94 25.11
N THR A 685 -34.09 -36.87 25.93
CA THR A 685 -33.61 -37.78 27.01
C THR A 685 -32.54 -38.80 26.62
N ALA A 686 -31.54 -39.15 27.44
CA ALA A 686 -30.87 -38.51 28.57
C ALA A 686 -29.57 -39.31 28.90
N VAL A 687 -28.62 -38.58 29.47
CA VAL A 687 -27.43 -38.89 30.33
C VAL A 687 -27.62 -40.11 31.27
N PRO A 688 -26.57 -40.92 31.67
CA PRO A 688 -25.54 -40.61 32.71
C PRO A 688 -24.10 -41.06 32.36
N ALA A 689 -22.96 -40.47 32.81
CA ALA A 689 -22.45 -39.85 34.05
C ALA A 689 -21.56 -40.79 34.92
N HIS A 690 -20.49 -40.20 35.48
CA HIS A 690 -19.43 -40.65 36.45
C HIS A 690 -18.02 -40.92 35.83
N ALA A 691 -16.92 -40.14 36.04
CA ALA A 691 -16.22 -39.59 37.23
C ALA A 691 -15.17 -40.56 37.86
N PRO A 692 -14.07 -40.15 38.57
CA PRO A 692 -13.28 -38.90 38.48
C PRO A 692 -11.77 -38.96 38.97
N LEU A 693 -11.14 -37.75 39.08
CA LEU A 693 -10.09 -37.23 40.01
C LEU A 693 -8.56 -37.41 39.75
N LEU A 694 -7.84 -36.27 39.56
CA LEU A 694 -6.76 -35.65 40.41
C LEU A 694 -5.34 -36.27 40.25
N SER A 695 -4.19 -35.58 40.24
CA SER A 695 -3.76 -34.22 40.60
C SER A 695 -2.26 -34.00 40.26
N ARG A 696 -1.80 -32.74 40.42
CA ARG A 696 -0.42 -32.25 40.73
C ARG A 696 0.54 -31.80 39.60
N ARG A 697 0.81 -30.48 39.61
CA ARG A 697 2.08 -29.79 39.29
C ARG A 697 3.09 -29.97 40.46
N PRO A 698 4.43 -29.71 40.31
CA PRO A 698 5.09 -28.36 40.32
C PRO A 698 6.16 -28.19 39.20
N ALA A 699 6.44 -27.01 38.63
CA ALA A 699 7.26 -25.84 39.06
C ALA A 699 8.81 -26.06 39.03
N VAL A 700 9.54 -25.47 38.07
CA VAL A 700 10.42 -24.25 38.11
C VAL A 700 11.90 -24.50 38.47
N ALA A 701 12.83 -24.09 37.57
CA ALA A 701 14.14 -23.43 37.81
C ALA A 701 14.73 -23.03 36.43
N ARG A 702 14.88 -21.74 36.05
CA ARG A 702 16.01 -20.81 36.27
C ARG A 702 17.42 -21.42 36.12
N THR A 703 18.04 -21.16 34.97
CA THR A 703 19.34 -20.49 34.78
C THR A 703 19.35 -19.84 33.41
#